data_AF-A0A2Z4MRF3-F1
#
_entry.id   AF-A0A2Z4MRF3-F1
#
_cell.length_a   1.000
_cell.length_b   1.000
_cell.length_c   1.000
_cell.angle_alpha   90.00
_cell.angle_beta   90.00
_cell.angle_gamma   90.00
#
_symmetry.space_group_name_H-M   'P 1'
#
loop_
_entity.id
_entity.type
_entity.pdbx_description
1 polymer ?
#
loop_
_entity_poly.entity_id
_entity_poly.type
_entity_poly.pdbx_seq_one_letter_code
_entity_poly.pdbx_strand_id
1 'polypeptide(L)'
;MNKKVALSILSATVVASMASSAFAAPKSGVYLGGDVDRYYELRDLFNLTDAGKTKFAADMGVTSFDKLIYVDFDGKGASLREIMNGEFSKVKRDLKKSDFEGVYTKSNLDGTNGATYDPRNDAIDGPTGDLKVDSVAAVSGSQIKINFSIPVSNAGGELFNAQSKALNTNNVKVAPLGSAAAIGNLTASLSEDGKTLTITNDVAFNGDYSVYVKKDSIISKDDVNKKVAEFLGNVKITDSTAPTYTGVTYDGSTAIVKFSEPLKSVGTVTLDGKTLTESDYKLSGDTLEVSGLTAGKASTLVIVGATDNAGNIIAPNPTTVTLTAPVDTVKPTVAVSAKNTTLTFKFSEALKLVDANNDNNTVEFAKVSIGGSTVYLTANDQDQTDKTKFTLDASNYVTGSFLNATVKVEAFTDKSGLVGDAFTTSVMLTKDNTAPALVSASSKDDKLIVKFDEDVDANNLTNVAIKYTDKDNVVTNISAAALGQVASHYDANNNGAIDGEDENYLVLPVTEQNLLENAKLKPGKYEVTIAAGKVQDKVSNATTADTKFTLTVTGSSESSAVVEVVDADTKQVAPGKLLVKFNKQMASSALVAGNYSLDGVALNPSTSNLYFDSSKDKVVIELPEGFISASGNRLLKVANVVDVDGNTLKAGEDTDVVDLDENVKPVASSVALVDSSNFVINFSEEIGTLPQAVTGVTVKVNGATAKLADTTPFTLGSDNKSVTVAVYNANSLTVNDQITVTFQGANIVDKKNNAVKDGSVSNR
;
A
#
# COMPACT_ATOMS: atom_id res chain seq x y z
N MET A 1 -20.02 51.67 -14.16
CA MET A 1 -20.57 50.40 -13.62
C MET A 1 -20.93 49.48 -14.79
N ASN A 2 -20.07 48.51 -15.12
CA ASN A 2 -20.29 47.59 -16.23
C ASN A 2 -20.71 46.21 -15.71
N LYS A 3 -21.97 45.86 -15.97
CA LYS A 3 -22.67 44.62 -15.57
C LYS A 3 -22.19 43.35 -16.32
N LYS A 4 -20.93 43.28 -16.77
CA LYS A 4 -20.39 42.14 -17.53
C LYS A 4 -19.34 41.31 -16.79
N VAL A 5 -18.96 41.68 -15.58
CA VAL A 5 -17.93 40.94 -14.79
C VAL A 5 -18.54 39.98 -13.76
N ALA A 6 -19.83 40.12 -13.42
CA ALA A 6 -20.49 39.29 -12.40
C ALA A 6 -20.98 37.91 -12.91
N LEU A 7 -21.00 37.67 -14.22
CA LEU A 7 -21.55 36.43 -14.78
C LEU A 7 -20.52 35.34 -15.07
N SER A 8 -19.21 35.66 -15.05
CA SER A 8 -18.12 34.71 -15.33
C SER A 8 -17.59 34.01 -14.08
N ILE A 9 -17.95 34.48 -12.87
CA ILE A 9 -17.49 33.89 -11.60
C ILE A 9 -18.57 32.96 -11.02
N LEU A 10 -19.82 33.08 -11.47
CA LEU A 10 -20.92 32.20 -11.04
C LEU A 10 -21.06 30.91 -11.86
N SER A 11 -20.46 30.83 -13.06
CA SER A 11 -20.52 29.62 -13.90
C SER A 11 -19.44 28.56 -13.56
N ALA A 12 -18.43 28.91 -12.76
CA ALA A 12 -17.41 27.97 -12.29
C ALA A 12 -17.84 27.21 -11.01
N THR A 13 -18.90 27.65 -10.33
CA THR A 13 -19.37 27.04 -9.07
C THR A 13 -20.63 26.19 -9.24
N VAL A 14 -21.16 26.05 -10.47
CA VAL A 14 -22.41 25.33 -10.78
C VAL A 14 -22.19 24.15 -11.74
N VAL A 15 -20.97 23.60 -11.78
CA VAL A 15 -20.69 22.28 -12.39
C VAL A 15 -19.78 21.46 -11.46
N ALA A 16 -20.20 21.28 -10.21
CA ALA A 16 -19.72 20.22 -9.33
C ALA A 16 -20.78 19.81 -8.30
N SER A 17 -22.06 20.16 -8.49
CA SER A 17 -23.16 19.49 -7.79
C SER A 17 -23.57 18.25 -8.59
N MET A 18 -22.62 17.36 -8.88
CA MET A 18 -23.01 15.96 -9.00
C MET A 18 -23.51 15.57 -7.62
N ALA A 19 -24.73 15.06 -7.58
CA ALA A 19 -25.37 14.59 -6.38
C ALA A 19 -24.35 13.87 -5.49
N SER A 20 -24.11 14.40 -4.29
CA SER A 20 -23.69 13.56 -3.18
C SER A 20 -24.88 12.65 -2.91
N SER A 21 -25.07 11.65 -3.77
CA SER A 21 -25.66 10.39 -3.37
C SER A 21 -24.95 10.05 -2.07
N ALA A 22 -25.66 10.06 -0.96
CA ALA A 22 -25.12 9.56 0.28
C ALA A 22 -24.80 8.08 0.00
N PHE A 23 -23.57 7.80 -0.43
CA PHE A 23 -23.07 6.44 -0.51
C PHE A 23 -23.26 5.87 0.89
N ALA A 24 -23.95 4.73 0.97
CA ALA A 24 -24.07 4.05 2.24
C ALA A 24 -22.65 3.77 2.72
N ALA A 25 -22.31 4.11 3.97
CA ALA A 25 -20.97 3.84 4.48
C ALA A 25 -20.81 2.33 4.76
N PRO A 26 -19.58 1.78 4.69
CA PRO A 26 -19.36 0.38 5.00
C PRO A 26 -19.90 0.01 6.39
N LYS A 27 -20.51 -1.17 6.54
CA LYS A 27 -21.09 -1.61 7.83
C LYS A 27 -20.00 -1.74 8.90
N SER A 28 -20.32 -1.38 10.14
CA SER A 28 -19.38 -1.51 11.28
C SER A 28 -19.04 -2.97 11.59
N GLY A 29 -17.76 -3.29 11.75
CA GLY A 29 -17.34 -4.65 12.04
C GLY A 29 -15.84 -4.89 11.87
N VAL A 30 -15.47 -6.14 12.08
CA VAL A 30 -14.13 -6.66 11.78
C VAL A 30 -14.22 -7.52 10.53
N TYR A 31 -13.53 -7.12 9.48
CA TYR A 31 -13.46 -7.81 8.21
C TYR A 31 -12.16 -8.61 8.17
N LEU A 32 -12.29 -9.90 7.97
CA LEU A 32 -11.20 -10.86 7.93
C LEU A 32 -11.09 -11.36 6.49
N GLY A 33 -10.14 -10.79 5.76
CA GLY A 33 -9.83 -11.17 4.38
C GLY A 33 -8.91 -12.39 4.30
N GLY A 34 -8.32 -12.60 3.11
CA GLY A 34 -7.64 -13.83 2.73
C GLY A 34 -8.63 -14.99 2.63
N ASP A 35 -8.20 -16.19 2.98
CA ASP A 35 -9.03 -17.41 2.88
C ASP A 35 -10.23 -17.45 3.85
N VAL A 36 -10.37 -16.43 4.71
CA VAL A 36 -11.44 -16.38 5.72
C VAL A 36 -12.73 -15.78 5.16
N ASP A 37 -12.63 -14.72 4.35
CA ASP A 37 -13.73 -13.96 3.73
C ASP A 37 -14.98 -13.81 4.61
N ARG A 38 -14.77 -13.44 5.88
CA ARG A 38 -15.85 -13.22 6.85
C ARG A 38 -15.78 -11.84 7.44
N TYR A 39 -16.94 -11.26 7.72
CA TYR A 39 -17.02 -10.08 8.56
C TYR A 39 -17.91 -10.34 9.77
N TYR A 40 -17.43 -9.86 10.91
CA TYR A 40 -18.14 -9.93 12.18
C TYR A 40 -18.65 -8.52 12.49
N GLU A 41 -19.97 -8.35 12.46
CA GLU A 41 -20.58 -7.06 12.77
C GLU A 41 -20.24 -6.66 14.21
N LEU A 42 -19.86 -5.40 14.41
CA LEU A 42 -19.30 -4.95 15.69
C LEU A 42 -20.28 -5.15 16.87
N ARG A 43 -21.59 -5.05 16.61
CA ARG A 43 -22.66 -5.30 17.61
C ARG A 43 -22.82 -6.78 17.97
N ASP A 44 -22.52 -7.66 17.03
CA ASP A 44 -22.67 -9.11 17.17
C ASP A 44 -21.43 -9.73 17.81
N LEU A 45 -20.25 -9.13 17.60
CA LEU A 45 -18.95 -9.61 18.10
C LEU A 45 -18.94 -9.76 19.63
N PHE A 46 -19.58 -8.85 20.37
CA PHE A 46 -19.67 -8.92 21.83
C PHE A 46 -20.73 -9.90 22.35
N ASN A 47 -21.59 -10.42 21.45
CA ASN A 47 -22.73 -11.28 21.77
C ASN A 47 -22.59 -12.68 21.16
N LEU A 48 -21.40 -13.06 20.66
CA LEU A 48 -21.13 -14.39 20.12
C LEU A 48 -21.37 -15.48 21.18
N THR A 49 -22.00 -16.57 20.77
CA THR A 49 -22.08 -17.80 21.56
C THR A 49 -20.69 -18.47 21.68
N ASP A 50 -20.55 -19.51 22.49
CA ASP A 50 -19.26 -20.21 22.63
C ASP A 50 -18.78 -20.85 21.32
N ALA A 51 -19.71 -21.35 20.49
CA ALA A 51 -19.41 -21.81 19.14
C ALA A 51 -18.93 -20.65 18.24
N GLY A 52 -19.60 -19.50 18.31
CA GLY A 52 -19.23 -18.30 17.57
C GLY A 52 -17.86 -17.74 17.97
N LYS A 53 -17.54 -17.70 19.27
CA LYS A 53 -16.22 -17.29 19.77
C LYS A 53 -15.11 -18.22 19.32
N THR A 54 -15.36 -19.53 19.38
CA THR A 54 -14.41 -20.55 18.89
C THR A 54 -14.13 -20.34 17.41
N LYS A 55 -15.19 -20.06 16.64
CA LYS A 55 -15.07 -19.78 15.20
C LYS A 55 -14.33 -18.48 14.91
N PHE A 56 -14.63 -17.40 15.61
CA PHE A 56 -13.95 -16.11 15.48
C PHE A 56 -12.46 -16.23 15.80
N ALA A 57 -12.09 -16.94 16.87
CA ALA A 57 -10.69 -17.18 17.23
C ALA A 57 -9.95 -18.02 16.17
N ALA A 58 -10.60 -19.04 15.60
CA ALA A 58 -10.03 -19.85 14.52
C ALA A 58 -9.81 -19.01 13.26
N ASP A 59 -10.76 -18.15 12.90
CA ASP A 59 -10.64 -17.23 11.77
C ASP A 59 -9.53 -16.20 11.98
N MET A 60 -9.51 -15.55 13.15
CA MET A 60 -8.45 -14.62 13.55
C MET A 60 -7.05 -15.26 13.55
N GLY A 61 -6.95 -16.54 13.91
CA GLY A 61 -5.68 -17.27 13.94
C GLY A 61 -5.08 -17.58 12.57
N VAL A 62 -5.89 -17.52 11.50
CA VAL A 62 -5.43 -17.79 10.12
C VAL A 62 -5.46 -16.53 9.24
N THR A 63 -6.16 -15.47 9.64
CA THR A 63 -6.11 -14.18 8.93
C THR A 63 -4.83 -13.42 9.25
N SER A 64 -4.05 -13.09 8.21
CA SER A 64 -2.93 -12.16 8.35
C SER A 64 -3.42 -10.76 8.75
N PHE A 65 -2.69 -10.06 9.62
CA PHE A 65 -3.02 -8.69 10.05
C PHE A 65 -3.16 -7.69 8.90
N ASP A 66 -2.52 -7.97 7.76
CA ASP A 66 -2.61 -7.17 6.54
C ASP A 66 -4.00 -7.20 5.90
N LYS A 67 -4.78 -8.25 6.22
CA LYS A 67 -6.10 -8.53 5.66
C LYS A 67 -7.23 -8.32 6.68
N LEU A 68 -6.90 -7.82 7.86
CA LEU A 68 -7.86 -7.49 8.89
C LEU A 68 -8.20 -6.01 8.80
N ILE A 69 -9.46 -5.67 8.59
CA ILE A 69 -9.94 -4.28 8.56
C ILE A 69 -10.92 -4.08 9.69
N TYR A 70 -10.65 -3.06 10.50
CA TYR A 70 -11.59 -2.58 11.49
C TYR A 70 -12.41 -1.44 10.89
N VAL A 71 -13.73 -1.53 11.00
CA VAL A 71 -14.69 -0.51 10.57
C VAL A 71 -15.56 -0.12 11.75
N ASP A 72 -15.62 1.17 12.05
CA ASP A 72 -16.40 1.74 13.15
C ASP A 72 -17.88 1.95 12.78
N PHE A 73 -18.65 2.51 13.73
CA PHE A 73 -20.09 2.78 13.55
C PHE A 73 -20.41 3.86 12.51
N ASP A 74 -19.43 4.68 12.11
CA ASP A 74 -19.57 5.72 11.08
C ASP A 74 -19.14 5.20 9.70
N GLY A 75 -18.76 3.91 9.59
CA GLY A 75 -18.24 3.29 8.37
C GLY A 75 -16.81 3.71 8.02
N LYS A 76 -16.10 4.29 8.99
CA LYS A 76 -14.69 4.70 8.89
C LYS A 76 -13.81 3.63 9.50
N GLY A 77 -12.56 3.55 9.07
CA GLY A 77 -11.72 2.47 9.56
C GLY A 77 -10.34 2.40 8.95
N ALA A 78 -9.59 1.41 9.40
CA ALA A 78 -8.26 1.12 8.91
C ALA A 78 -7.97 -0.38 9.04
N SER A 79 -6.99 -0.84 8.29
CA SER A 79 -6.44 -2.18 8.50
C SER A 79 -5.75 -2.27 9.87
N LEU A 80 -5.75 -3.45 10.47
CA LEU A 80 -5.08 -3.67 11.75
C LEU A 80 -3.58 -3.44 11.64
N ARG A 81 -2.97 -3.71 10.48
CA ARG A 81 -1.58 -3.32 10.20
C ARG A 81 -1.38 -1.80 10.33
N GLU A 82 -2.23 -0.98 9.72
CA GLU A 82 -2.14 0.48 9.86
C GLU A 82 -2.27 0.91 11.33
N ILE A 83 -3.21 0.31 12.07
CA ILE A 83 -3.42 0.60 13.50
C ILE A 83 -2.20 0.19 14.34
N MET A 84 -1.65 -0.99 14.10
CA MET A 84 -0.50 -1.53 14.84
C MET A 84 0.82 -0.81 14.51
N ASN A 85 0.91 -0.14 13.35
CA ASN A 85 2.01 0.74 12.98
C ASN A 85 1.92 2.14 13.61
N GLY A 86 1.07 2.33 14.62
CA GLY A 86 0.91 3.60 15.33
C GLY A 86 0.04 4.64 14.60
N GLU A 87 -0.58 4.28 13.47
CA GLU A 87 -1.44 5.20 12.69
C GLU A 87 -2.88 5.22 13.22
N PHE A 88 -3.06 5.37 14.53
CA PHE A 88 -4.37 5.30 15.17
C PHE A 88 -5.37 6.36 14.65
N SER A 89 -4.87 7.49 14.14
CA SER A 89 -5.68 8.51 13.47
C SER A 89 -6.42 7.99 12.24
N LYS A 90 -5.86 6.98 11.54
CA LYS A 90 -6.47 6.37 10.35
C LYS A 90 -7.72 5.56 10.67
N VAL A 91 -7.95 5.16 11.92
CA VAL A 91 -9.20 4.48 12.32
C VAL A 91 -10.45 5.31 11.99
N LYS A 92 -10.29 6.63 11.79
CA LYS A 92 -11.36 7.56 11.40
C LYS A 92 -11.32 8.00 9.93
N ARG A 93 -10.49 7.39 9.08
CA ARG A 93 -10.46 7.72 7.64
C ARG A 93 -11.61 7.05 6.89
N ASP A 94 -11.98 7.65 5.76
CA ASP A 94 -12.90 7.01 4.82
C ASP A 94 -12.21 5.80 4.19
N LEU A 95 -12.92 4.68 4.16
CA LEU A 95 -12.44 3.45 3.56
C LEU A 95 -12.71 3.47 2.06
N LYS A 96 -11.66 3.20 1.30
CA LYS A 96 -11.64 3.09 -0.15
C LYS A 96 -12.00 1.68 -0.58
N LYS A 97 -12.47 1.52 -1.82
CA LYS A 97 -12.69 0.19 -2.42
C LYS A 97 -11.44 -0.71 -2.35
N SER A 98 -10.25 -0.12 -2.43
CA SER A 98 -8.97 -0.82 -2.34
C SER A 98 -8.62 -1.31 -0.93
N ASP A 99 -9.28 -0.80 0.12
CA ASP A 99 -9.03 -1.28 1.48
C ASP A 99 -9.61 -2.67 1.70
N PHE A 100 -10.68 -3.00 0.99
CA PHE A 100 -11.40 -4.27 1.10
C PHE A 100 -11.04 -5.21 -0.04
N GLU A 101 -10.93 -6.50 0.27
CA GLU A 101 -10.49 -7.50 -0.72
C GLU A 101 -11.63 -8.00 -1.61
N GLY A 102 -12.86 -7.94 -1.11
CA GLY A 102 -13.96 -8.60 -1.78
C GLY A 102 -15.27 -8.55 -1.03
N VAL A 103 -16.06 -9.59 -1.29
CA VAL A 103 -17.33 -9.86 -0.62
C VAL A 103 -17.06 -10.68 0.62
N TYR A 104 -17.61 -10.26 1.75
CA TYR A 104 -17.45 -10.95 3.03
C TYR A 104 -18.75 -11.63 3.43
N THR A 105 -18.66 -12.84 3.96
CA THR A 105 -19.79 -13.53 4.57
C THR A 105 -20.00 -12.99 5.99
N LYS A 106 -21.20 -12.46 6.30
CA LYS A 106 -21.52 -12.06 7.67
C LYS A 106 -21.51 -13.30 8.57
N SER A 107 -20.79 -13.27 9.70
CA SER A 107 -20.95 -14.31 10.72
C SER A 107 -22.25 -14.11 11.52
N ASN A 108 -23.02 -15.19 11.70
CA ASN A 108 -24.10 -15.22 12.70
C ASN A 108 -23.52 -15.35 14.13
N LEU A 109 -24.37 -15.19 15.15
CA LEU A 109 -23.96 -15.28 16.57
C LEU A 109 -23.38 -16.65 16.98
N ASP A 110 -23.70 -17.69 16.23
CA ASP A 110 -23.21 -19.06 16.43
C ASP A 110 -21.96 -19.41 15.60
N GLY A 111 -21.45 -18.47 14.80
CA GLY A 111 -20.32 -18.68 13.90
C GLY A 111 -20.69 -19.33 12.57
N THR A 112 -21.97 -19.57 12.31
CA THR A 112 -22.44 -20.03 11.00
C THR A 112 -22.45 -18.89 9.98
N ASN A 113 -22.44 -19.25 8.69
CA ASN A 113 -22.46 -18.29 7.60
C ASN A 113 -23.85 -17.63 7.47
N GLY A 114 -23.87 -16.31 7.52
CA GLY A 114 -25.03 -15.46 7.23
C GLY A 114 -25.00 -14.90 5.80
N ALA A 115 -25.64 -13.76 5.59
CA ALA A 115 -25.69 -13.11 4.28
C ALA A 115 -24.33 -12.53 3.87
N THR A 116 -24.03 -12.54 2.57
CA THR A 116 -22.85 -11.90 2.01
C THR A 116 -23.02 -10.38 1.93
N TYR A 117 -21.92 -9.65 2.07
CA TYR A 117 -21.88 -8.19 2.04
C TYR A 117 -20.59 -7.73 1.35
N ASP A 118 -20.71 -6.88 0.33
CA ASP A 118 -19.58 -6.26 -0.34
C ASP A 118 -19.40 -4.81 0.15
N PRO A 119 -18.47 -4.55 1.10
CA PRO A 119 -18.22 -3.20 1.59
C PRO A 119 -17.67 -2.26 0.50
N ARG A 120 -17.20 -2.76 -0.65
CA ARG A 120 -16.70 -1.91 -1.75
C ARG A 120 -17.81 -1.15 -2.46
N ASN A 121 -19.05 -1.63 -2.41
CA ASN A 121 -20.20 -0.89 -2.93
C ASN A 121 -20.51 0.37 -2.11
N ASP A 122 -20.08 0.34 -0.85
CA ASP A 122 -20.31 1.35 0.18
C ASP A 122 -19.04 2.19 0.44
N ALA A 123 -17.88 1.73 -0.03
CA ALA A 123 -16.58 2.38 0.08
C ALA A 123 -16.37 3.45 -1.00
N ILE A 124 -15.56 4.46 -0.69
CA ILE A 124 -15.26 5.55 -1.64
C ILE A 124 -14.35 5.07 -2.79
N ASP A 125 -14.60 5.57 -4.01
CA ASP A 125 -13.71 5.36 -5.15
C ASP A 125 -12.37 6.08 -4.94
N GLY A 126 -11.27 5.49 -5.45
CA GLY A 126 -9.98 6.16 -5.52
C GLY A 126 -10.03 7.42 -6.40
N PRO A 127 -9.07 8.35 -6.29
CA PRO A 127 -9.13 9.61 -7.05
C PRO A 127 -9.07 9.35 -8.57
N THR A 128 -10.11 9.78 -9.29
CA THR A 128 -10.21 9.71 -10.76
C THR A 128 -9.63 10.99 -11.42
N GLY A 129 -8.84 10.84 -12.48
CA GLY A 129 -8.22 11.96 -13.23
C GLY A 129 -6.76 11.74 -13.66
N ASP A 130 -6.27 12.57 -14.59
CA ASP A 130 -4.86 12.65 -15.00
C ASP A 130 -4.03 13.43 -13.97
N LEU A 131 -2.75 13.05 -13.79
CA LEU A 131 -1.82 13.81 -12.96
C LEU A 131 -1.36 15.09 -13.67
N LYS A 132 -1.71 16.24 -13.10
CA LYS A 132 -1.28 17.56 -13.56
C LYS A 132 -1.05 18.49 -12.37
N VAL A 133 -0.31 19.56 -12.63
CA VAL A 133 -0.27 20.73 -11.73
C VAL A 133 -1.52 21.55 -11.96
N ASP A 134 -2.37 21.66 -10.94
CA ASP A 134 -3.60 22.45 -10.98
C ASP A 134 -3.35 23.93 -10.76
N SER A 135 -2.44 24.27 -9.83
CA SER A 135 -2.09 25.67 -9.55
C SER A 135 -0.75 25.80 -8.82
N VAL A 136 -0.15 26.98 -8.98
CA VAL A 136 0.94 27.47 -8.12
C VAL A 136 0.51 28.77 -7.48
N ALA A 137 0.80 28.94 -6.19
CA ALA A 137 0.41 30.14 -5.45
C ALA A 137 1.38 30.45 -4.31
N ALA A 138 1.47 31.72 -3.95
CA ALA A 138 2.14 32.14 -2.72
C ALA A 138 1.33 31.67 -1.51
N VAL A 139 2.01 31.26 -0.45
CA VAL A 139 1.41 30.98 0.85
C VAL A 139 1.78 32.09 1.83
N SER A 140 3.05 32.49 1.83
CA SER A 140 3.62 33.57 2.64
C SER A 140 4.79 34.21 1.89
N GLY A 141 5.45 35.18 2.52
CA GLY A 141 6.71 35.74 2.03
C GLY A 141 7.83 34.71 1.85
N SER A 142 7.77 33.55 2.49
CA SER A 142 8.81 32.51 2.43
C SER A 142 8.36 31.21 1.75
N GLN A 143 7.08 31.10 1.34
CA GLN A 143 6.51 29.85 0.89
C GLN A 143 5.70 29.94 -0.41
N ILE A 144 5.90 28.93 -1.25
CA ILE A 144 5.11 28.66 -2.46
C ILE A 144 4.43 27.30 -2.28
N LYS A 145 3.17 27.20 -2.68
CA LYS A 145 2.50 25.90 -2.85
C LYS A 145 2.31 25.56 -4.32
N ILE A 146 2.49 24.28 -4.62
CA ILE A 146 2.12 23.64 -5.88
C ILE A 146 1.02 22.62 -5.58
N ASN A 147 -0.15 22.79 -6.19
CA ASN A 147 -1.26 21.86 -6.05
C ASN A 147 -1.32 20.92 -7.25
N PHE A 148 -1.45 19.63 -6.99
CA PHE A 148 -1.65 18.57 -7.97
C PHE A 148 -3.11 18.12 -8.00
N SER A 149 -3.57 17.70 -9.17
CA SER A 149 -4.95 17.20 -9.38
C SER A 149 -5.26 15.92 -8.59
N ILE A 150 -4.25 15.06 -8.41
CA ILE A 150 -4.30 13.79 -7.68
C ILE A 150 -3.05 13.63 -6.81
N PRO A 151 -3.07 12.75 -5.79
CA PRO A 151 -1.92 12.55 -4.90
C PRO A 151 -0.66 12.09 -5.65
N VAL A 152 0.49 12.63 -5.27
CA VAL A 152 1.81 12.31 -5.86
C VAL A 152 2.72 11.53 -4.90
N SER A 153 3.67 10.79 -5.45
CA SER A 153 4.70 10.09 -4.68
C SER A 153 5.93 10.98 -4.45
N ASN A 154 6.60 10.78 -3.31
CA ASN A 154 7.98 11.24 -3.06
C ASN A 154 8.86 10.08 -2.55
N ALA A 155 8.47 8.83 -2.82
CA ALA A 155 9.16 7.65 -2.29
C ALA A 155 10.62 7.55 -2.81
N GLY A 156 10.88 8.02 -4.03
CA GLY A 156 12.21 8.08 -4.63
C GLY A 156 12.92 9.43 -4.50
N GLY A 157 12.36 10.37 -3.75
CA GLY A 157 12.90 11.73 -3.63
C GLY A 157 12.65 12.61 -4.87
N GLU A 158 11.61 12.31 -5.63
CA GLU A 158 11.25 13.01 -6.87
C GLU A 158 10.91 14.48 -6.63
N LEU A 159 10.35 14.82 -5.46
CA LEU A 159 10.02 16.19 -5.06
C LEU A 159 11.10 16.78 -4.15
N PHE A 160 11.57 16.02 -3.14
CA PHE A 160 12.58 16.46 -2.18
C PHE A 160 13.25 15.27 -1.45
N ASN A 161 14.44 15.50 -0.92
CA ASN A 161 15.16 14.51 -0.11
C ASN A 161 14.45 14.28 1.25
N ALA A 162 14.18 13.02 1.61
CA ALA A 162 13.41 12.70 2.82
C ALA A 162 14.08 13.15 4.14
N GLN A 163 15.42 13.12 4.20
CA GLN A 163 16.21 13.46 5.38
C GLN A 163 16.46 14.97 5.48
N SER A 164 17.05 15.59 4.43
CA SER A 164 17.43 17.00 4.46
C SER A 164 16.29 17.96 4.10
N LYS A 165 15.17 17.43 3.58
CA LYS A 165 14.05 18.20 3.01
C LYS A 165 14.43 19.08 1.82
N ALA A 166 15.65 18.98 1.30
CA ALA A 166 16.10 19.78 0.17
C ALA A 166 15.25 19.49 -1.08
N LEU A 167 14.76 20.54 -1.73
CA LEU A 167 13.96 20.44 -2.95
C LEU A 167 14.77 19.77 -4.08
N ASN A 168 14.16 18.86 -4.82
CA ASN A 168 14.76 18.27 -6.00
C ASN A 168 14.66 19.24 -7.19
N THR A 169 15.68 20.06 -7.35
CA THR A 169 15.73 21.12 -8.37
C THR A 169 15.82 20.63 -9.81
N ASN A 170 16.08 19.34 -10.03
CA ASN A 170 16.02 18.72 -11.36
C ASN A 170 14.58 18.51 -11.85
N ASN A 171 13.64 18.34 -10.92
CA ASN A 171 12.24 18.02 -11.22
C ASN A 171 11.34 19.24 -10.99
N VAL A 172 11.59 20.01 -9.92
CA VAL A 172 10.84 21.22 -9.58
C VAL A 172 11.82 22.38 -9.40
N LYS A 173 11.72 23.40 -10.26
CA LYS A 173 12.60 24.57 -10.23
C LYS A 173 11.81 25.83 -9.96
N VAL A 174 12.28 26.62 -8.99
CA VAL A 174 11.83 27.99 -8.75
C VAL A 174 12.95 28.94 -9.20
N ALA A 175 12.63 29.99 -9.95
CA ALA A 175 13.61 30.98 -10.38
C ALA A 175 13.05 32.41 -10.34
N PRO A 176 13.82 33.41 -9.88
CA PRO A 176 13.39 34.81 -9.86
C PRO A 176 13.21 35.35 -11.27
N LEU A 177 12.23 36.24 -11.46
CA LEU A 177 11.98 36.96 -12.70
C LEU A 177 12.19 38.46 -12.50
N GLY A 178 12.80 39.13 -13.49
CA GLY A 178 13.01 40.57 -13.46
C GLY A 178 13.82 41.02 -12.23
N SER A 179 13.21 41.88 -11.42
CA SER A 179 13.82 42.43 -10.19
C SER A 179 13.47 41.65 -8.92
N ALA A 180 12.94 40.42 -9.04
CA ALA A 180 12.62 39.60 -7.87
C ALA A 180 13.89 39.24 -7.07
N ALA A 181 13.73 39.12 -5.75
CA ALA A 181 14.82 38.78 -4.85
C ALA A 181 15.42 37.40 -5.17
N ALA A 182 16.74 37.25 -4.98
CA ALA A 182 17.43 35.99 -5.18
C ALA A 182 16.87 34.89 -4.25
N ILE A 183 16.93 33.65 -4.73
CA ILE A 183 16.50 32.47 -3.97
C ILE A 183 17.71 31.92 -3.22
N GLY A 184 17.50 31.49 -1.98
CA GLY A 184 18.50 30.80 -1.17
C GLY A 184 18.30 29.28 -1.22
N ASN A 185 18.42 28.60 -0.08
CA ASN A 185 18.19 27.16 -0.01
C ASN A 185 16.68 26.88 0.03
N LEU A 186 16.23 26.00 -0.88
CA LEU A 186 14.85 25.55 -0.94
C LEU A 186 14.69 24.22 -0.23
N THR A 187 13.79 24.19 0.74
CA THR A 187 13.27 22.96 1.35
C THR A 187 11.84 22.72 0.91
N ALA A 188 11.33 21.50 1.02
CA ALA A 188 9.95 21.20 0.71
C ALA A 188 9.33 20.14 1.60
N SER A 189 7.99 20.18 1.66
CA SER A 189 7.16 19.19 2.34
C SER A 189 5.91 18.92 1.51
N LEU A 190 5.44 17.67 1.54
CA LEU A 190 4.19 17.27 0.88
C LEU A 190 3.10 17.13 1.95
N SER A 191 1.89 17.61 1.63
CA SER A 191 0.71 17.42 2.49
C SER A 191 0.38 15.94 2.67
N GLU A 192 -0.34 15.62 3.74
CA GLU A 192 -0.72 14.24 4.09
C GLU A 192 -1.58 13.57 3.00
N ASP A 193 -2.43 14.35 2.32
CA ASP A 193 -3.23 13.90 1.17
C ASP A 193 -2.42 13.74 -0.12
N GLY A 194 -1.14 14.09 -0.12
CA GLY A 194 -0.23 14.00 -1.26
C GLY A 194 -0.49 14.99 -2.38
N LYS A 195 -1.38 15.98 -2.22
CA LYS A 195 -1.80 16.89 -3.31
C LYS A 195 -1.15 18.27 -3.27
N THR A 196 -0.52 18.67 -2.18
CA THR A 196 0.08 20.00 -2.05
C THR A 196 1.55 19.90 -1.65
N LEU A 197 2.44 20.32 -2.54
CA LEU A 197 3.85 20.52 -2.23
C LEU A 197 4.06 21.96 -1.75
N THR A 198 4.53 22.13 -0.52
CA THR A 198 4.94 23.41 0.04
C THR A 198 6.45 23.53 -0.05
N ILE A 199 6.92 24.52 -0.82
CA ILE A 199 8.32 24.88 -0.98
C ILE A 199 8.59 26.07 -0.05
N THR A 200 9.61 25.95 0.80
CA THR A 200 10.06 27.00 1.72
C THR A 200 11.45 27.46 1.30
N ASN A 201 11.63 28.77 1.19
CA ASN A 201 12.91 29.41 0.95
C ASN A 201 13.46 29.94 2.27
N ASP A 202 14.76 29.74 2.52
CA ASP A 202 15.43 30.25 3.73
C ASP A 202 15.59 31.78 3.74
N VAL A 203 15.45 32.40 2.56
CA VAL A 203 15.30 33.85 2.37
C VAL A 203 13.88 34.18 1.90
N ALA A 204 13.37 35.37 2.21
CA ALA A 204 12.05 35.78 1.73
C ALA A 204 12.02 35.91 0.20
N PHE A 205 10.98 35.36 -0.41
CA PHE A 205 10.55 35.71 -1.75
C PHE A 205 9.99 37.13 -1.78
N ASN A 206 10.40 37.90 -2.77
CA ASN A 206 9.82 39.22 -3.03
C ASN A 206 9.90 39.54 -4.52
N GLY A 207 8.73 39.63 -5.17
CA GLY A 207 8.60 39.85 -6.61
C GLY A 207 7.96 38.67 -7.35
N ASP A 208 8.22 38.59 -8.65
CA ASP A 208 7.67 37.55 -9.53
C ASP A 208 8.66 36.39 -9.66
N TYR A 209 8.17 35.16 -9.53
CA TYR A 209 8.96 33.93 -9.66
C TYR A 209 8.33 33.00 -10.69
N SER A 210 9.17 32.29 -11.43
CA SER A 210 8.75 31.17 -12.26
C SER A 210 8.86 29.87 -11.48
N VAL A 211 7.86 29.00 -11.65
CA VAL A 211 7.83 27.64 -11.14
C VAL A 211 7.73 26.70 -12.33
N TYR A 212 8.73 25.85 -12.50
CA TYR A 212 8.81 24.86 -13.56
C TYR A 212 8.75 23.46 -12.96
N VAL A 213 7.89 22.60 -13.50
CA VAL A 213 7.83 21.18 -13.18
C VAL A 213 8.14 20.39 -14.45
N LYS A 214 9.18 19.58 -14.38
CA LYS A 214 9.69 18.81 -15.51
C LYS A 214 8.70 17.72 -15.91
N LYS A 215 8.49 17.54 -17.22
CA LYS A 215 7.69 16.45 -17.78
C LYS A 215 8.15 15.09 -17.26
N ASP A 216 7.19 14.21 -16.96
CA ASP A 216 7.40 12.80 -16.61
C ASP A 216 8.26 12.56 -15.36
N SER A 217 8.51 13.61 -14.55
CA SER A 217 9.43 13.57 -13.41
C SER A 217 8.79 13.23 -12.08
N ILE A 218 7.46 13.35 -11.98
CA ILE A 218 6.66 13.08 -10.79
C ILE A 218 5.55 12.09 -11.19
N ILE A 219 5.33 11.09 -10.35
CA ILE A 219 4.31 10.04 -10.54
C ILE A 219 3.20 10.16 -9.50
N SER A 220 2.03 9.63 -9.81
CA SER A 220 0.96 9.51 -8.83
C SER A 220 1.36 8.54 -7.71
N LYS A 221 0.88 8.80 -6.49
CA LYS A 221 1.05 7.91 -5.34
C LYS A 221 0.42 6.53 -5.57
N ASP A 222 -0.70 6.50 -6.28
CA ASP A 222 -1.56 5.32 -6.41
C ASP A 222 -1.42 4.63 -7.78
N ASP A 223 -0.76 5.26 -8.77
CA ASP A 223 -0.56 4.71 -10.12
C ASP A 223 0.75 5.24 -10.76
N VAL A 224 1.75 4.37 -10.86
CA VAL A 224 3.09 4.70 -11.40
C VAL A 224 3.08 5.07 -12.88
N ASN A 225 2.02 4.72 -13.62
CA ASN A 225 1.89 5.05 -15.04
C ASN A 225 1.33 6.46 -15.26
N LYS A 226 0.72 7.06 -14.24
CA LYS A 226 0.27 8.45 -14.28
C LYS A 226 1.41 9.38 -13.92
N LYS A 227 1.95 10.05 -14.94
CA LYS A 227 3.07 10.99 -14.80
C LYS A 227 2.60 12.42 -15.01
N VAL A 228 3.27 13.35 -14.34
CA VAL A 228 2.96 14.78 -14.45
C VAL A 228 3.32 15.29 -15.85
N ALA A 229 2.40 16.05 -16.46
CA ALA A 229 2.71 16.84 -17.64
C ALA A 229 3.74 17.95 -17.31
N GLU A 230 4.44 18.45 -18.34
CA GLU A 230 5.27 19.64 -18.16
C GLU A 230 4.42 20.83 -17.71
N PHE A 231 4.93 21.59 -16.74
CA PHE A 231 4.26 22.79 -16.26
C PHE A 231 5.25 23.95 -16.12
N LEU A 232 4.82 25.13 -16.56
CA LEU A 232 5.50 26.40 -16.31
C LEU A 232 4.45 27.42 -15.88
N GLY A 233 4.61 27.97 -14.68
CA GLY A 233 3.72 28.97 -14.12
C GLY A 233 4.49 30.09 -13.42
N ASN A 234 3.84 31.22 -13.23
CA ASN A 234 4.41 32.36 -12.52
C ASN A 234 3.65 32.57 -11.21
N VAL A 235 4.37 32.93 -10.16
CA VAL A 235 3.81 33.30 -8.86
C VAL A 235 4.37 34.66 -8.45
N LYS A 236 3.46 35.59 -8.11
CA LYS A 236 3.82 36.87 -7.53
C LYS A 236 3.74 36.77 -6.02
N ILE A 237 4.84 37.09 -5.35
CA ILE A 237 4.95 37.03 -3.88
C ILE A 237 5.33 38.42 -3.39
N THR A 238 4.44 39.00 -2.61
CA THR A 238 4.68 40.27 -1.92
C THR A 238 4.44 40.03 -0.45
N ASP A 239 5.48 40.16 0.35
CA ASP A 239 5.36 40.09 1.78
C ASP A 239 5.13 41.49 2.35
N SER A 240 3.93 41.70 2.88
CA SER A 240 3.50 42.96 3.47
C SER A 240 3.11 42.81 4.94
N THR A 241 3.39 41.65 5.54
CA THR A 241 3.02 41.38 6.93
C THR A 241 4.19 41.79 7.80
N ALA A 242 3.93 42.56 8.85
CA ALA A 242 4.96 42.90 9.82
C ALA A 242 5.15 41.76 10.83
N PRO A 243 6.38 41.48 11.28
CA PRO A 243 6.59 40.54 12.37
C PRO A 243 5.87 41.02 13.63
N THR A 244 5.38 40.09 14.44
CA THR A 244 4.70 40.35 15.71
C THR A 244 5.25 39.43 16.79
N TYR A 245 5.27 39.86 18.05
CA TYR A 245 5.61 38.98 19.17
C TYR A 245 4.51 37.94 19.40
N THR A 246 4.86 36.66 19.47
CA THR A 246 3.90 35.55 19.60
C THR A 246 3.96 34.87 20.96
N GLY A 247 5.08 34.95 21.69
CA GLY A 247 5.20 34.37 23.01
C GLY A 247 6.63 34.28 23.53
N VAL A 248 6.77 33.81 24.76
CA VAL A 248 8.06 33.58 25.39
C VAL A 248 8.07 32.23 26.09
N THR A 249 9.16 31.49 25.95
CA THR A 249 9.49 30.33 26.79
C THR A 249 10.78 30.60 27.54
N TYR A 250 11.11 29.78 28.53
CA TYR A 250 12.31 29.96 29.35
C TYR A 250 13.16 28.71 29.36
N ASP A 251 14.48 28.90 29.34
CA ASP A 251 15.49 27.87 29.60
C ASP A 251 16.38 28.39 30.74
N GLY A 252 16.02 28.03 31.97
CA GLY A 252 16.61 28.61 33.19
C GLY A 252 16.44 30.13 33.23
N SER A 253 17.56 30.87 33.30
CA SER A 253 17.60 32.34 33.32
C SER A 253 17.54 33.00 31.93
N THR A 254 17.32 32.23 30.86
CA THR A 254 17.26 32.73 29.49
C THR A 254 15.82 32.72 28.99
N ALA A 255 15.35 33.86 28.47
CA ALA A 255 14.07 33.93 27.76
C ALA A 255 14.26 33.67 26.28
N ILE A 256 13.39 32.85 25.70
CA ILE A 256 13.31 32.57 24.26
C ILE A 256 12.05 33.25 23.74
N VAL A 257 12.22 34.46 23.21
CA VAL A 257 11.14 35.30 22.67
C VAL A 257 10.86 34.85 21.23
N LYS A 258 9.60 34.59 20.89
CA LYS A 258 9.16 34.12 19.58
C LYS A 258 8.43 35.21 18.80
N PHE A 259 8.62 35.21 17.48
CA PHE A 259 7.96 36.10 16.54
C PHE A 259 7.03 35.34 15.60
N SER A 260 6.18 36.04 14.85
CA SER A 260 5.28 35.45 13.86
C SER A 260 5.97 35.03 12.56
N GLU A 261 7.21 35.47 12.37
CA GLU A 261 8.02 35.19 11.19
C GLU A 261 9.52 35.40 11.49
N PRO A 262 10.42 34.80 10.69
CA PRO A 262 11.86 35.00 10.86
C PRO A 262 12.29 36.45 10.70
N LEU A 263 13.13 36.92 11.63
CA LEU A 263 13.67 38.27 11.58
C LEU A 263 15.00 38.31 10.81
N LYS A 264 15.16 39.34 9.99
CA LYS A 264 16.46 39.70 9.40
C LYS A 264 17.34 40.47 10.38
N SER A 265 16.71 41.31 11.19
CA SER A 265 17.35 42.14 12.20
C SER A 265 16.40 42.38 13.36
N VAL A 266 16.93 42.40 14.59
CA VAL A 266 16.16 42.71 15.81
C VAL A 266 16.11 44.21 16.12
N GLY A 267 16.83 45.03 15.35
CA GLY A 267 16.95 46.46 15.63
C GLY A 267 17.59 46.73 16.99
N THR A 268 17.00 47.64 17.78
CA THR A 268 17.47 47.97 19.13
C THR A 268 16.71 47.16 20.16
N VAL A 269 17.43 46.42 21.00
CA VAL A 269 16.88 45.64 22.12
C VAL A 269 17.28 46.28 23.43
N THR A 270 16.33 46.53 24.32
CA THR A 270 16.60 47.04 25.68
C THR A 270 15.92 46.16 26.74
N LEU A 271 16.58 45.96 27.88
CA LEU A 271 16.04 45.23 29.04
C LEU A 271 16.08 46.14 30.26
N ASP A 272 14.93 46.39 30.88
CA ASP A 272 14.77 47.34 32.00
C ASP A 272 15.39 48.73 31.70
N GLY A 273 15.31 49.16 30.43
CA GLY A 273 15.84 50.44 29.95
C GLY A 273 17.34 50.44 29.60
N LYS A 274 18.07 49.34 29.83
CA LYS A 274 19.46 49.17 29.37
C LYS A 274 19.51 48.57 27.97
N THR A 275 20.19 49.22 27.03
CA THR A 275 20.45 48.64 25.70
C THR A 275 21.34 47.40 25.80
N LEU A 276 20.90 46.32 25.15
CA LEU A 276 21.61 45.05 25.07
C LEU A 276 22.53 45.01 23.85
N THR A 277 23.56 44.19 23.93
CA THR A 277 24.52 43.89 22.86
C THR A 277 24.36 42.44 22.40
N GLU A 278 25.01 42.05 21.29
CA GLU A 278 24.97 40.67 20.79
C GLU A 278 25.58 39.63 21.73
N SER A 279 26.27 40.04 22.81
CA SER A 279 26.67 39.12 23.89
C SER A 279 25.56 38.86 24.92
N ASP A 280 24.54 39.72 24.96
CA ASP A 280 23.40 39.61 25.90
C ASP A 280 22.21 38.88 25.27
N TYR A 281 22.15 38.83 23.94
CA TYR A 281 21.09 38.15 23.20
C TYR A 281 21.60 37.45 21.94
N LYS A 282 20.84 36.46 21.46
CA LYS A 282 21.10 35.75 20.20
C LYS A 282 19.84 35.66 19.36
N LEU A 283 19.90 36.15 18.13
CA LEU A 283 18.84 35.97 17.14
C LEU A 283 19.04 34.65 16.38
N SER A 284 18.00 33.85 16.27
CA SER A 284 17.99 32.60 15.50
C SER A 284 16.64 32.43 14.81
N GLY A 285 16.56 32.85 13.54
CA GLY A 285 15.32 32.79 12.75
C GLY A 285 14.22 33.67 13.34
N ASP A 286 13.15 33.06 13.81
CA ASP A 286 11.98 33.68 14.44
C ASP A 286 12.09 33.75 15.98
N THR A 287 13.27 33.51 16.54
CA THR A 287 13.51 33.54 17.98
C THR A 287 14.63 34.48 18.39
N LEU A 288 14.46 35.13 19.55
CA LEU A 288 15.45 35.96 20.22
C LEU A 288 15.67 35.42 21.64
N GLU A 289 16.85 34.85 21.86
CA GLU A 289 17.29 34.38 23.18
C GLU A 289 17.86 35.57 23.95
N VAL A 290 17.35 35.88 25.14
CA VAL A 290 17.81 36.97 26.01
C VAL A 290 18.30 36.37 27.33
N SER A 291 19.58 36.52 27.63
CA SER A 291 20.23 35.91 28.79
C SER A 291 20.29 36.86 29.99
N GLY A 292 20.62 36.31 31.18
CA GLY A 292 20.90 37.10 32.38
C GLY A 292 19.66 37.58 33.15
N LEU A 293 18.50 36.93 32.98
CA LEU A 293 17.31 37.25 33.77
C LEU A 293 17.46 36.78 35.22
N THR A 294 16.90 37.55 36.15
CA THR A 294 16.79 37.13 37.55
C THR A 294 15.48 36.34 37.74
N ALA A 295 15.57 35.11 38.22
CA ALA A 295 14.41 34.26 38.47
C ALA A 295 13.39 34.94 39.39
N GLY A 296 12.10 34.80 39.06
CA GLY A 296 10.98 35.38 39.81
C GLY A 296 10.83 36.90 39.73
N LYS A 297 11.77 37.60 39.09
CA LYS A 297 11.69 39.05 38.86
C LYS A 297 11.13 39.33 37.47
N ALA A 298 10.10 40.17 37.39
CA ALA A 298 9.63 40.70 36.12
C ALA A 298 10.63 41.74 35.58
N SER A 299 11.07 41.54 34.34
CA SER A 299 11.88 42.49 33.57
C SER A 299 11.15 42.88 32.30
N THR A 300 11.33 44.13 31.85
CA THR A 300 10.68 44.67 30.66
C THR A 300 11.66 44.67 29.49
N LEU A 301 11.39 43.85 28.48
CA LEU A 301 12.10 43.83 27.21
C LEU A 301 11.40 44.77 26.22
N VAL A 302 12.14 45.68 25.59
CA VAL A 302 11.62 46.54 24.52
C VAL A 302 12.45 46.36 23.26
N ILE A 303 11.77 46.08 22.15
CA ILE A 303 12.35 45.85 20.83
C ILE A 303 11.86 46.96 19.90
N VAL A 304 12.80 47.66 19.26
CA VAL A 304 12.51 48.78 18.35
C VAL A 304 13.16 48.53 17.00
N GLY A 305 12.36 48.61 15.94
CA GLY A 305 12.86 48.57 14.56
C GLY A 305 13.37 47.20 14.12
N ALA A 306 12.91 46.12 14.74
CA ALA A 306 13.09 44.78 14.20
C ALA A 306 12.42 44.69 12.82
N THR A 307 13.08 44.01 11.88
CA THR A 307 12.60 43.84 10.50
C THR A 307 12.66 42.38 10.09
N ASP A 308 11.67 41.94 9.34
CA ASP A 308 11.72 40.66 8.63
C ASP A 308 12.66 40.73 7.40
N ASN A 309 12.67 39.65 6.62
CA ASN A 309 13.47 39.55 5.39
C ASN A 309 12.94 40.42 4.23
N ALA A 310 11.66 40.76 4.23
CA ALA A 310 11.02 41.63 3.25
C ALA A 310 11.17 43.13 3.57
N GLY A 311 11.65 43.45 4.78
CA GLY A 311 11.84 44.80 5.28
C GLY A 311 10.61 45.37 5.97
N ASN A 312 9.58 44.57 6.27
CA ASN A 312 8.49 45.07 7.10
C ASN A 312 8.99 45.22 8.54
N ILE A 313 8.60 46.32 9.18
CA ILE A 313 9.00 46.65 10.54
C ILE A 313 8.01 46.04 11.51
N ILE A 314 8.50 45.44 12.61
CA ILE A 314 7.71 44.81 13.67
C ILE A 314 6.49 45.63 14.08
N ALA A 315 5.36 44.98 14.33
CA ALA A 315 4.12 45.63 14.75
C ALA A 315 3.60 45.02 16.07
N PRO A 316 3.38 45.81 17.13
CA PRO A 316 3.69 47.24 17.25
C PRO A 316 5.20 47.53 17.28
N ASN A 317 5.59 48.77 16.92
CA ASN A 317 6.96 49.27 17.09
C ASN A 317 6.93 50.56 17.94
N PRO A 318 7.42 50.57 19.20
CA PRO A 318 8.09 49.46 19.88
C PRO A 318 7.18 48.26 20.20
N THR A 319 7.77 47.08 20.25
CA THR A 319 7.19 45.89 20.90
C THR A 319 7.74 45.79 22.32
N THR A 320 6.84 45.69 23.31
CA THR A 320 7.20 45.57 24.73
C THR A 320 6.73 44.23 25.27
N VAL A 321 7.64 43.48 25.89
CA VAL A 321 7.39 42.15 26.45
C VAL A 321 7.78 42.14 27.94
N THR A 322 6.92 41.59 28.79
CA THR A 322 7.28 41.31 30.19
C THR A 322 7.88 39.91 30.27
N LEU A 323 9.14 39.83 30.68
CA LEU A 323 9.87 38.59 30.92
C LEU A 323 9.84 38.29 32.42
N THR A 324 9.50 37.06 32.80
CA THR A 324 9.55 36.58 34.19
C THR A 324 10.04 35.15 34.16
N ALA A 325 11.36 34.98 34.29
CA ALA A 325 11.94 33.65 34.38
C ALA A 325 11.34 32.92 35.59
N PRO A 326 10.91 31.66 35.42
CA PRO A 326 10.29 30.90 36.51
C PRO A 326 11.28 30.77 37.67
N VAL A 327 10.75 30.75 38.91
CA VAL A 327 11.55 30.40 40.08
C VAL A 327 11.64 28.89 40.12
N ASP A 328 12.84 28.39 39.85
CA ASP A 328 13.16 27.02 40.12
C ASP A 328 13.61 26.86 41.58
N THR A 329 13.08 25.85 42.25
CA THR A 329 13.37 25.54 43.66
C THR A 329 13.74 24.08 43.86
N VAL A 330 13.75 23.27 42.80
CA VAL A 330 13.96 21.83 42.88
C VAL A 330 15.39 21.55 42.44
N LYS A 331 16.23 21.06 43.36
CA LYS A 331 17.58 20.62 42.99
C LYS A 331 17.49 19.43 42.02
N PRO A 332 18.42 19.30 41.07
CA PRO A 332 18.49 18.11 40.24
C PRO A 332 18.84 16.90 41.12
N THR A 333 18.27 15.76 40.78
CA THR A 333 18.59 14.45 41.37
C THR A 333 19.10 13.52 40.29
N VAL A 334 19.77 12.42 40.66
CA VAL A 334 20.31 11.44 39.71
C VAL A 334 19.94 10.03 40.11
N ALA A 335 19.47 9.25 39.15
CA ALA A 335 19.37 7.80 39.23
C ALA A 335 20.53 7.17 38.45
N VAL A 336 21.18 6.17 39.05
CA VAL A 336 22.30 5.44 38.44
C VAL A 336 21.90 3.99 38.27
N SER A 337 22.11 3.46 37.07
CA SER A 337 21.94 2.05 36.74
C SER A 337 23.16 1.52 36.00
N ALA A 338 23.34 0.20 36.02
CA ALA A 338 24.46 -0.47 35.36
C ALA A 338 23.96 -1.65 34.53
N LYS A 339 24.53 -1.82 33.33
CA LYS A 339 24.41 -3.02 32.50
C LYS A 339 25.83 -3.38 32.05
N ASN A 340 26.32 -4.58 32.39
CA ASN A 340 27.70 -5.00 32.16
C ASN A 340 28.71 -3.98 32.73
N THR A 341 29.56 -3.38 31.90
CA THR A 341 30.50 -2.32 32.30
C THR A 341 29.97 -0.91 32.03
N THR A 342 28.74 -0.77 31.51
CA THR A 342 28.16 0.52 31.15
C THR A 342 27.33 1.07 32.30
N LEU A 343 27.60 2.33 32.67
CA LEU A 343 26.82 3.09 33.64
C LEU A 343 25.89 4.07 32.91
N THR A 344 24.63 4.12 33.34
CA THR A 344 23.66 5.11 32.87
C THR A 344 23.24 6.01 34.02
N PHE A 345 23.36 7.31 33.81
CA PHE A 345 22.97 8.37 34.74
C PHE A 345 21.75 9.08 34.16
N LYS A 346 20.63 9.07 34.90
CA LYS A 346 19.41 9.79 34.54
C LYS A 346 19.19 10.89 35.56
N PHE A 347 19.42 12.12 35.16
CA PHE A 347 19.14 13.29 35.98
C PHE A 347 17.65 13.63 35.89
N SER A 348 17.08 14.21 36.94
CA SER A 348 15.69 14.66 36.92
C SER A 348 15.45 15.83 35.96
N GLU A 349 16.52 16.57 35.64
CA GLU A 349 16.50 17.77 34.82
C GLU A 349 17.81 17.93 34.03
N ALA A 350 17.81 18.78 33.01
CA ALA A 350 18.99 19.03 32.20
C ALA A 350 20.04 19.83 32.98
N LEU A 351 21.29 19.41 32.86
CA LEU A 351 22.42 20.04 33.54
C LEU A 351 23.04 21.15 32.68
N LYS A 352 23.69 22.11 33.34
CA LYS A 352 24.61 23.05 32.68
C LYS A 352 26.04 22.55 32.78
N LEU A 353 26.91 23.09 31.94
CA LEU A 353 28.35 22.90 32.08
C LEU A 353 28.86 23.60 33.35
N VAL A 354 29.76 22.94 34.06
CA VAL A 354 30.40 23.38 35.30
C VAL A 354 31.89 23.03 35.24
N ASP A 355 32.70 23.74 36.03
CA ASP A 355 34.09 23.36 36.29
C ASP A 355 34.12 22.32 37.41
N ALA A 356 33.83 21.06 37.07
CA ALA A 356 33.75 19.98 38.06
C ALA A 356 35.13 19.47 38.50
N ASN A 357 36.18 19.78 37.73
CA ASN A 357 37.55 19.31 37.94
C ASN A 357 38.44 20.35 38.66
N ASN A 358 37.97 21.60 38.80
CA ASN A 358 38.66 22.78 39.34
C ASN A 358 39.90 23.22 38.54
N ASP A 359 39.87 23.10 37.22
CA ASP A 359 40.96 23.53 36.31
C ASP A 359 40.70 24.89 35.63
N ASN A 360 39.58 25.55 35.96
CA ASN A 360 39.05 26.78 35.35
C ASN A 360 38.58 26.65 33.90
N ASN A 361 38.32 25.43 33.40
CA ASN A 361 37.61 25.19 32.15
C ASN A 361 36.18 24.69 32.44
N THR A 362 35.19 25.21 31.71
CA THR A 362 33.79 24.79 31.88
C THR A 362 33.42 23.79 30.79
N VAL A 363 33.74 22.50 31.00
CA VAL A 363 33.55 21.46 29.98
C VAL A 363 32.83 20.20 30.49
N GLU A 364 32.59 20.09 31.80
CA GLU A 364 31.92 18.94 32.42
C GLU A 364 30.49 19.23 32.88
N PHE A 365 29.69 18.19 33.08
CA PHE A 365 28.34 18.27 33.67
C PHE A 365 28.29 17.76 35.11
N ALA A 366 29.12 16.77 35.45
CA ALA A 366 29.16 16.15 36.77
C ALA A 366 30.51 15.47 37.02
N LYS A 367 30.87 15.32 38.30
CA LYS A 367 31.97 14.48 38.75
C LYS A 367 31.44 13.13 39.21
N VAL A 368 32.05 12.05 38.74
CA VAL A 368 31.70 10.68 39.10
C VAL A 368 32.91 9.97 39.69
N SER A 369 32.74 9.27 40.81
CA SER A 369 33.76 8.37 41.37
C SER A 369 33.30 6.92 41.25
N ILE A 370 34.12 6.06 40.65
CA ILE A 370 33.85 4.63 40.44
C ILE A 370 34.93 3.83 41.16
N GLY A 371 34.57 3.15 42.26
CA GLY A 371 35.52 2.31 42.99
C GLY A 371 36.78 3.03 43.48
N GLY A 372 36.69 4.36 43.70
CA GLY A 372 37.80 5.22 44.11
C GLY A 372 38.50 5.98 42.97
N SER A 373 38.22 5.66 41.71
CA SER A 373 38.72 6.42 40.54
C SER A 373 37.77 7.56 40.18
N THR A 374 38.27 8.72 39.77
CA THR A 374 37.45 9.87 39.35
C THR A 374 37.35 9.96 37.84
N VAL A 375 36.15 10.24 37.34
CA VAL A 375 35.81 10.49 35.93
C VAL A 375 34.76 11.62 35.86
N TYR A 376 34.63 12.25 34.70
CA TYR A 376 33.73 13.39 34.50
C TYR A 376 32.76 13.10 33.36
N LEU A 377 31.49 13.50 33.54
CA LEU A 377 30.51 13.44 32.47
C LEU A 377 30.67 14.66 31.56
N THR A 378 30.78 14.42 30.27
CA THR A 378 30.99 15.43 29.23
C THR A 378 29.88 15.39 28.18
N ALA A 379 29.96 16.25 27.16
CA ALA A 379 29.03 16.23 26.04
C ALA A 379 29.05 14.91 25.25
N ASN A 380 30.17 14.18 25.24
CA ASN A 380 30.28 12.89 24.55
C ASN A 380 29.50 11.77 25.27
N ASP A 381 29.31 11.92 26.57
CA ASP A 381 28.57 10.96 27.39
C ASP A 381 27.07 11.25 27.37
N GLN A 382 26.65 12.44 26.94
CA GLN A 382 25.25 12.87 26.93
C GLN A 382 24.49 12.27 25.74
N ASP A 383 23.28 11.78 26.02
CA ASP A 383 22.37 11.30 24.98
C ASP A 383 22.01 12.45 24.00
N GLN A 384 21.96 12.14 22.71
CA GLN A 384 21.69 13.14 21.67
C GLN A 384 20.25 13.66 21.74
N THR A 385 19.32 12.80 22.17
CA THR A 385 17.88 13.08 22.21
C THR A 385 17.43 13.46 23.61
N ASP A 386 17.90 12.75 24.62
CA ASP A 386 17.51 12.97 26.02
C ASP A 386 18.63 13.66 26.80
N LYS A 387 18.59 15.00 26.85
CA LYS A 387 19.63 15.82 27.52
C LYS A 387 19.75 15.62 29.03
N THR A 388 18.89 14.79 29.63
CA THR A 388 18.97 14.41 31.05
C THR A 388 19.66 13.06 31.27
N LYS A 389 20.02 12.34 30.20
CA LYS A 389 20.61 11.00 30.25
C LYS A 389 22.07 11.04 29.80
N PHE A 390 22.93 10.35 30.55
CA PHE A 390 24.34 10.18 30.25
C PHE A 390 24.73 8.70 30.34
N THR A 391 25.66 8.27 29.50
CA THR A 391 26.16 6.89 29.45
C THR A 391 27.68 6.90 29.47
N LEU A 392 28.28 6.08 30.33
CA LEU A 392 29.73 5.99 30.51
C LEU A 392 30.18 4.53 30.49
N ASP A 393 31.20 4.21 29.69
CA ASP A 393 31.86 2.91 29.76
C ASP A 393 32.88 2.87 30.91
N ALA A 394 32.65 1.97 31.86
CA ALA A 394 33.50 1.74 33.02
C ALA A 394 34.41 0.51 32.88
N SER A 395 34.55 -0.06 31.68
CA SER A 395 35.35 -1.26 31.39
C SER A 395 36.78 -1.19 31.93
N ASN A 396 37.44 -0.04 31.78
CA ASN A 396 38.79 0.21 32.27
C ASN A 396 38.95 0.15 33.79
N TYR A 397 37.86 0.26 34.56
CA TYR A 397 37.89 0.18 36.02
C TYR A 397 37.65 -1.24 36.54
N VAL A 398 37.16 -2.16 35.70
CA VAL A 398 36.91 -3.55 36.08
C VAL A 398 38.18 -4.37 35.80
N THR A 399 38.92 -4.76 36.84
CA THR A 399 40.19 -5.52 36.67
C THR A 399 39.98 -7.04 36.58
N GLY A 400 38.84 -7.57 37.06
CA GLY A 400 38.44 -8.99 36.98
C GLY A 400 37.20 -9.23 36.09
N SER A 401 36.50 -10.35 36.28
CA SER A 401 35.23 -10.65 35.59
C SER A 401 34.05 -9.81 36.11
N PHE A 402 34.16 -9.28 37.32
CA PHE A 402 33.20 -8.35 37.90
C PHE A 402 33.88 -7.41 38.89
N LEU A 403 33.21 -6.28 39.18
CA LEU A 403 33.56 -5.32 40.20
C LEU A 403 32.27 -4.87 40.89
N ASN A 404 32.20 -5.01 42.21
CA ASN A 404 31.17 -4.32 43.00
C ASN A 404 31.69 -2.92 43.32
N ALA A 405 31.23 -1.93 42.56
CA ALA A 405 31.72 -0.56 42.62
C ALA A 405 30.77 0.32 43.42
N THR A 406 31.30 1.11 44.35
CA THR A 406 30.60 2.30 44.85
C THR A 406 30.71 3.39 43.78
N VAL A 407 29.57 3.82 43.26
CA VAL A 407 29.44 4.95 42.34
C VAL A 407 28.93 6.16 43.10
N LYS A 408 29.72 7.22 43.12
CA LYS A 408 29.35 8.51 43.70
C LYS A 408 29.25 9.57 42.61
N VAL A 409 28.15 10.30 42.54
CA VAL A 409 27.93 11.41 41.61
C VAL A 409 27.85 12.70 42.42
N GLU A 410 28.62 13.71 42.04
CA GLU A 410 28.70 14.99 42.74
C GLU A 410 29.00 16.14 41.77
N ALA A 411 28.96 17.38 42.28
CA ALA A 411 29.27 18.59 41.52
C ALA A 411 28.46 18.74 40.21
N PHE A 412 27.17 18.42 40.24
CA PHE A 412 26.26 18.65 39.12
C PHE A 412 25.27 19.77 39.46
N THR A 413 24.96 20.61 38.48
CA THR A 413 24.09 21.78 38.65
C THR A 413 23.12 21.84 37.50
N ASP A 414 21.85 22.11 37.78
CA ASP A 414 20.86 22.36 36.74
C ASP A 414 21.14 23.68 36.00
N LYS A 415 20.33 23.97 34.98
CA LYS A 415 20.41 25.24 34.24
C LYS A 415 19.97 26.45 35.06
N SER A 416 19.17 26.26 36.09
CA SER A 416 18.73 27.31 37.03
C SER A 416 19.81 27.68 38.05
N GLY A 417 20.88 26.89 38.15
CA GLY A 417 21.99 27.11 39.08
C GLY A 417 21.83 26.41 40.43
N LEU A 418 20.83 25.54 40.63
CA LEU A 418 20.70 24.78 41.86
C LEU A 418 21.66 23.58 41.82
N VAL A 419 22.51 23.51 42.83
CA VAL A 419 23.52 22.45 42.96
C VAL A 419 22.83 21.21 43.52
N GLY A 420 22.95 20.10 42.80
CA GLY A 420 22.47 18.79 43.22
C GLY A 420 23.24 18.24 44.42
N ASP A 421 22.55 17.49 45.26
CA ASP A 421 23.18 16.83 46.41
C ASP A 421 23.98 15.59 45.94
N ALA A 422 25.12 15.31 46.57
CA ALA A 422 25.93 14.16 46.21
C ALA A 422 25.13 12.85 46.40
N PHE A 423 25.12 12.01 45.37
CA PHE A 423 24.43 10.74 45.36
C PHE A 423 25.45 9.60 45.40
N THR A 424 25.17 8.53 46.15
CA THR A 424 26.03 7.34 46.20
C THR A 424 25.19 6.09 46.12
N THR A 425 25.58 5.16 45.26
CA THR A 425 24.98 3.83 45.15
C THR A 425 26.06 2.78 44.95
N SER A 426 25.73 1.51 45.18
CA SER A 426 26.59 0.39 44.81
C SER A 426 26.01 -0.31 43.59
N VAL A 427 26.86 -0.62 42.62
CA VAL A 427 26.48 -1.32 41.40
C VAL A 427 27.43 -2.48 41.15
N MET A 428 26.89 -3.55 40.57
CA MET A 428 27.71 -4.65 40.09
C MET A 428 28.03 -4.41 38.62
N LEU A 429 29.30 -4.13 38.34
CA LEU A 429 29.83 -4.12 36.98
C LEU A 429 30.34 -5.51 36.65
N THR A 430 29.98 -6.03 35.50
CA THR A 430 30.43 -7.35 35.03
C THR A 430 31.06 -7.16 33.66
N LYS A 431 32.25 -7.76 33.46
CA LYS A 431 32.79 -7.88 32.11
C LYS A 431 32.00 -8.92 31.37
N ASP A 432 31.58 -8.55 30.17
CA ASP A 432 31.15 -9.56 29.23
C ASP A 432 32.36 -10.40 28.83
N ASN A 433 32.22 -11.72 28.93
CA ASN A 433 33.20 -12.69 28.42
C ASN A 433 32.50 -13.76 27.57
N THR A 434 31.22 -13.58 27.30
CA THR A 434 30.45 -14.44 26.40
C THR A 434 30.61 -13.90 25.00
N ALA A 435 30.77 -14.81 24.04
CA ALA A 435 30.79 -14.43 22.64
C ALA A 435 29.37 -14.56 22.08
N PRO A 436 28.98 -13.74 21.10
CA PRO A 436 27.62 -13.76 20.57
C PRO A 436 27.19 -15.14 20.07
N ALA A 437 26.04 -15.62 20.51
CA ALA A 437 25.44 -16.86 20.06
C ALA A 437 24.35 -16.60 19.01
N LEU A 438 24.36 -17.38 17.93
CA LEU A 438 23.33 -17.31 16.90
C LEU A 438 21.96 -17.69 17.48
N VAL A 439 21.00 -16.78 17.41
CA VAL A 439 19.60 -17.01 17.80
C VAL A 439 18.77 -17.44 16.60
N SER A 440 18.83 -16.68 15.52
CA SER A 440 18.06 -16.96 14.30
C SER A 440 18.68 -16.31 13.08
N ALA A 441 18.22 -16.74 11.90
CA ALA A 441 18.49 -16.05 10.66
C ALA A 441 17.18 -15.93 9.87
N SER A 442 17.08 -14.88 9.06
CA SER A 442 15.98 -14.63 8.14
C SER A 442 16.50 -13.93 6.88
N SER A 443 15.61 -13.66 5.94
CA SER A 443 15.93 -12.91 4.73
C SER A 443 14.85 -11.86 4.47
N LYS A 444 15.26 -10.69 3.98
CA LYS A 444 14.34 -9.65 3.52
C LYS A 444 14.96 -8.93 2.32
N ASP A 445 14.22 -8.85 1.23
CA ASP A 445 14.68 -8.27 -0.03
C ASP A 445 16.04 -8.85 -0.45
N ASP A 446 17.09 -8.03 -0.56
CA ASP A 446 18.46 -8.40 -0.92
C ASP A 446 19.34 -8.79 0.28
N LYS A 447 18.77 -8.92 1.48
CA LYS A 447 19.55 -9.10 2.73
C LYS A 447 19.31 -10.45 3.38
N LEU A 448 20.39 -11.03 3.90
CA LEU A 448 20.34 -12.06 4.92
C LEU A 448 20.49 -11.36 6.28
N ILE A 449 19.55 -11.58 7.19
CA ILE A 449 19.51 -10.93 8.50
C ILE A 449 19.75 -12.00 9.56
N VAL A 450 20.72 -11.78 10.43
CA VAL A 450 21.15 -12.76 11.43
C VAL A 450 20.99 -12.14 12.81
N LYS A 451 20.25 -12.79 13.71
CA LYS A 451 20.05 -12.34 15.09
C LYS A 451 20.98 -13.11 16.03
N PHE A 452 21.62 -12.39 16.93
CA PHE A 452 22.38 -12.90 18.06
C PHE A 452 21.65 -12.62 19.38
N ASP A 453 22.12 -13.23 20.47
CA ASP A 453 21.57 -13.05 21.81
C ASP A 453 22.09 -11.78 22.51
N GLU A 454 23.07 -11.10 21.91
CA GLU A 454 23.67 -9.86 22.39
C GLU A 454 24.09 -8.94 21.22
N ASP A 455 24.40 -7.68 21.55
CA ASP A 455 24.86 -6.68 20.59
C ASP A 455 26.12 -7.15 19.85
N VAL A 456 26.14 -7.03 18.52
CA VAL A 456 27.28 -7.44 17.69
C VAL A 456 28.01 -6.25 17.08
N ASP A 457 29.27 -6.46 16.68
CA ASP A 457 30.07 -5.53 15.89
C ASP A 457 30.32 -6.11 14.47
N ALA A 458 30.22 -5.26 13.45
CA ALA A 458 30.42 -5.60 12.04
C ALA A 458 31.86 -5.33 11.56
N ASN A 459 32.71 -4.67 12.36
CA ASN A 459 34.00 -4.12 11.94
C ASN A 459 35.03 -5.15 11.40
N ASN A 460 34.86 -6.45 11.69
CA ASN A 460 35.83 -7.50 11.36
C ASN A 460 35.33 -8.58 10.38
N LEU A 461 34.14 -8.41 9.80
CA LEU A 461 33.52 -9.45 8.99
C LEU A 461 34.24 -9.64 7.65
N THR A 462 35.04 -10.70 7.57
CA THR A 462 35.77 -11.15 6.38
C THR A 462 35.59 -12.66 6.28
N ASN A 463 35.52 -13.21 5.07
CA ASN A 463 35.36 -14.66 4.83
C ASN A 463 33.99 -15.24 5.21
N VAL A 464 32.91 -14.61 4.73
CA VAL A 464 31.59 -15.27 4.69
C VAL A 464 31.54 -16.19 3.47
N ALA A 465 31.25 -17.46 3.69
CA ALA A 465 31.01 -18.42 2.61
C ALA A 465 29.51 -18.63 2.46
N ILE A 466 29.00 -18.47 1.24
CA ILE A 466 27.59 -18.73 0.91
C ILE A 466 27.54 -19.84 -0.13
N LYS A 467 26.71 -20.84 0.13
CA LYS A 467 26.37 -21.90 -0.83
C LYS A 467 24.89 -21.76 -1.17
N TYR A 468 24.60 -21.39 -2.40
CA TYR A 468 23.25 -21.25 -2.93
C TYR A 468 22.87 -22.51 -3.71
N THR A 469 21.68 -23.03 -3.46
CA THR A 469 21.08 -24.13 -4.25
C THR A 469 19.76 -23.62 -4.82
N ASP A 470 19.66 -23.58 -6.14
CA ASP A 470 18.44 -23.09 -6.82
C ASP A 470 17.29 -24.13 -6.78
N LYS A 471 16.14 -23.76 -7.36
CA LYS A 471 14.95 -24.61 -7.46
C LYS A 471 15.16 -25.90 -8.27
N ASP A 472 16.18 -25.92 -9.13
CA ASP A 472 16.53 -27.06 -9.98
C ASP A 472 17.61 -27.93 -9.33
N ASN A 473 17.95 -27.66 -8.06
CA ASN A 473 18.99 -28.30 -7.25
C ASN A 473 20.43 -28.08 -7.78
N VAL A 474 20.66 -27.00 -8.53
CA VAL A 474 22.01 -26.60 -8.95
C VAL A 474 22.69 -25.84 -7.81
N VAL A 475 23.87 -26.30 -7.44
CA VAL A 475 24.66 -25.72 -6.34
C VAL A 475 25.70 -24.75 -6.87
N THR A 476 25.70 -23.53 -6.32
CA THR A 476 26.71 -22.49 -6.57
C THR A 476 27.40 -22.11 -5.27
N ASN A 477 28.73 -22.22 -5.23
CA ASN A 477 29.54 -21.69 -4.12
C ASN A 477 29.92 -20.25 -4.42
N ILE A 478 29.83 -19.40 -3.41
CA ILE A 478 29.89 -17.95 -3.57
C ILE A 478 30.93 -17.40 -2.61
N SER A 479 31.82 -16.58 -3.16
CA SER A 479 32.88 -15.94 -2.40
C SER A 479 32.35 -14.80 -1.53
N ALA A 480 33.09 -14.42 -0.49
CA ALA A 480 32.77 -13.31 0.40
C ALA A 480 32.60 -11.94 -0.33
N ALA A 481 33.11 -11.80 -1.56
CA ALA A 481 32.95 -10.58 -2.37
C ALA A 481 31.51 -10.34 -2.87
N ALA A 482 30.61 -11.30 -2.68
CA ALA A 482 29.19 -11.21 -3.04
C ALA A 482 28.34 -10.42 -2.03
N LEU A 483 28.95 -9.91 -0.95
CA LEU A 483 28.28 -9.11 0.06
C LEU A 483 28.57 -7.61 -0.13
N GLY A 484 27.56 -6.79 0.17
CA GLY A 484 27.70 -5.34 0.33
C GLY A 484 28.28 -4.97 1.70
N GLN A 485 28.15 -3.68 2.05
CA GLN A 485 28.57 -3.21 3.37
C GLN A 485 27.70 -3.85 4.47
N VAL A 486 28.32 -4.67 5.30
CA VAL A 486 27.66 -5.32 6.44
C VAL A 486 27.30 -4.27 7.50
N ALA A 487 26.12 -4.40 8.09
CA ALA A 487 25.67 -3.57 9.21
C ALA A 487 25.51 -4.42 10.47
N SER A 488 25.86 -3.87 11.64
CA SER A 488 25.70 -4.49 12.96
C SER A 488 24.42 -4.07 13.67
N HIS A 489 23.39 -3.73 12.90
CA HIS A 489 22.07 -3.41 13.42
C HIS A 489 21.01 -3.68 12.36
N TYR A 490 19.79 -3.92 12.82
CA TYR A 490 18.60 -4.04 11.98
C TYR A 490 17.42 -3.49 12.77
N ASP A 491 16.80 -2.42 12.25
CA ASP A 491 15.56 -1.87 12.78
C ASP A 491 14.42 -2.89 12.57
N ALA A 492 14.28 -3.81 13.52
CA ALA A 492 13.36 -4.94 13.40
C ALA A 492 11.90 -4.50 13.57
N ASN A 493 11.68 -3.38 14.26
CA ASN A 493 10.36 -2.81 14.52
C ASN A 493 9.96 -1.71 13.50
N ASN A 494 10.90 -1.29 12.64
CA ASN A 494 10.76 -0.29 11.59
C ASN A 494 10.29 1.09 12.09
N ASN A 495 10.72 1.49 13.30
CA ASN A 495 10.39 2.78 13.93
C ASN A 495 11.33 3.93 13.50
N GLY A 496 12.39 3.63 12.73
CA GLY A 496 13.35 4.60 12.23
C GLY A 496 14.46 4.98 13.23
N ALA A 497 14.49 4.35 14.40
CA ALA A 497 15.55 4.45 15.40
C ALA A 497 16.26 3.08 15.54
N ILE A 498 17.51 3.09 15.96
CA ILE A 498 18.23 1.88 16.35
C ILE A 498 18.26 1.86 17.88
N ASP A 499 17.45 1.02 18.48
CA ASP A 499 17.35 0.91 19.94
C ASP A 499 17.06 -0.52 20.43
N GLY A 500 17.14 -0.72 21.75
CA GLY A 500 16.81 -2.00 22.36
C GLY A 500 17.64 -3.18 21.84
N GLU A 501 16.98 -4.15 21.20
CA GLU A 501 17.61 -5.36 20.62
C GLU A 501 18.02 -5.18 19.15
N ASP A 502 17.82 -4.01 18.55
CA ASP A 502 18.13 -3.79 17.12
C ASP A 502 19.63 -3.86 16.82
N GLU A 503 20.48 -3.74 17.85
CA GLU A 503 21.93 -3.90 17.77
C GLU A 503 22.40 -5.36 17.88
N ASN A 504 21.49 -6.31 18.14
CA ASN A 504 21.78 -7.74 18.19
C ASN A 504 21.82 -8.38 16.79
N TYR A 505 21.71 -7.59 15.74
CA TYR A 505 21.58 -8.09 14.37
C TYR A 505 22.83 -7.85 13.54
N LEU A 506 23.15 -8.81 12.70
CA LEU A 506 24.08 -8.67 11.60
C LEU A 506 23.33 -8.75 10.28
N VAL A 507 23.38 -7.68 9.50
CA VAL A 507 22.77 -7.61 8.17
C VAL A 507 23.85 -7.84 7.12
N LEU A 508 23.65 -8.86 6.29
CA LEU A 508 24.53 -9.23 5.18
C LEU A 508 23.80 -8.89 3.86
N PRO A 509 24.00 -7.70 3.27
CA PRO A 509 23.42 -7.37 1.98
C PRO A 509 24.09 -8.21 0.91
N VAL A 510 23.32 -8.84 0.04
CA VAL A 510 23.82 -9.60 -1.10
C VAL A 510 23.84 -8.69 -2.32
N THR A 511 24.99 -8.56 -2.97
CA THR A 511 25.18 -7.68 -4.14
C THR A 511 25.41 -8.45 -5.44
N GLU A 512 25.67 -9.76 -5.34
CA GLU A 512 25.90 -10.64 -6.49
C GLU A 512 24.63 -10.83 -7.31
N GLN A 513 24.63 -10.31 -8.54
CA GLN A 513 23.46 -10.31 -9.43
C GLN A 513 22.93 -11.71 -9.73
N ASN A 514 23.79 -12.73 -9.69
CA ASN A 514 23.36 -14.11 -9.91
C ASN A 514 22.48 -14.66 -8.77
N LEU A 515 22.46 -14.01 -7.62
CA LEU A 515 21.60 -14.32 -6.48
C LEU A 515 20.43 -13.36 -6.32
N LEU A 516 20.33 -12.35 -7.18
CA LEU A 516 19.28 -11.35 -7.11
C LEU A 516 18.34 -11.43 -8.30
N GLU A 517 17.06 -11.23 -8.05
CA GLU A 517 16.01 -11.03 -9.03
C GLU A 517 15.14 -9.87 -8.55
N ASN A 518 15.04 -8.81 -9.36
CA ASN A 518 14.32 -7.57 -9.00
C ASN A 518 14.74 -6.97 -7.65
N ALA A 519 16.06 -6.93 -7.39
CA ALA A 519 16.65 -6.48 -6.11
C ALA A 519 16.19 -7.28 -4.88
N LYS A 520 15.78 -8.54 -5.07
CA LYS A 520 15.48 -9.49 -4.00
C LYS A 520 16.30 -10.75 -4.15
N LEU A 521 16.55 -11.46 -3.06
CA LEU A 521 17.18 -12.78 -3.10
C LEU A 521 16.36 -13.74 -3.95
N LYS A 522 17.03 -14.45 -4.86
CA LYS A 522 16.41 -15.46 -5.70
C LYS A 522 15.84 -16.60 -4.87
N PRO A 523 14.76 -17.24 -5.34
CA PRO A 523 14.23 -18.47 -4.76
C PRO A 523 15.32 -19.54 -4.64
N GLY A 524 15.43 -20.20 -3.50
CA GLY A 524 16.37 -21.31 -3.28
C GLY A 524 16.88 -21.42 -1.85
N LYS A 525 17.80 -22.35 -1.64
CA LYS A 525 18.41 -22.63 -0.34
C LYS A 525 19.75 -21.91 -0.23
N TYR A 526 19.94 -21.10 0.80
CA TYR A 526 21.17 -20.40 1.14
C TYR A 526 21.78 -21.04 2.39
N GLU A 527 22.93 -21.69 2.25
CA GLU A 527 23.72 -22.22 3.36
C GLU A 527 24.89 -21.26 3.61
N VAL A 528 24.88 -20.57 4.76
CA VAL A 528 25.86 -19.53 5.07
C VAL A 528 26.76 -20.00 6.21
N THR A 529 28.06 -19.77 6.05
CA THR A 529 29.09 -20.01 7.07
C THR A 529 29.91 -18.76 7.28
N ILE A 530 29.94 -18.27 8.51
CA ILE A 530 30.84 -17.21 8.98
C ILE A 530 31.90 -17.88 9.84
N ALA A 531 33.18 -17.71 9.49
CA ALA A 531 34.27 -18.38 10.18
C ALA A 531 34.38 -17.99 11.67
N ALA A 532 34.87 -18.90 12.50
CA ALA A 532 35.20 -18.61 13.91
C ALA A 532 36.03 -17.33 14.06
N GLY A 533 35.73 -16.54 15.08
CA GLY A 533 36.43 -15.32 15.45
C GLY A 533 35.99 -14.06 14.69
N LYS A 534 35.05 -14.20 13.74
CA LYS A 534 34.61 -13.10 12.85
C LYS A 534 33.35 -12.38 13.30
N VAL A 535 32.50 -13.03 14.09
CA VAL A 535 31.43 -12.35 14.80
C VAL A 535 31.94 -12.03 16.20
N GLN A 536 31.82 -10.77 16.60
CA GLN A 536 32.27 -10.26 17.89
C GLN A 536 31.16 -9.41 18.51
N ASP A 537 31.09 -9.36 19.83
CA ASP A 537 30.28 -8.37 20.52
C ASP A 537 30.96 -6.98 20.49
N LYS A 538 30.31 -5.97 21.06
CA LYS A 538 30.87 -4.61 21.18
C LYS A 538 32.09 -4.49 22.09
N VAL A 539 32.39 -5.51 22.90
CA VAL A 539 33.58 -5.55 23.79
C VAL A 539 34.64 -6.55 23.30
N SER A 540 34.54 -6.98 22.04
CA SER A 540 35.50 -7.83 21.32
C SER A 540 35.58 -9.30 21.76
N ASN A 541 34.56 -9.84 22.43
CA ASN A 541 34.45 -11.30 22.61
C ASN A 541 34.04 -11.94 21.29
N ALA A 542 34.91 -12.78 20.75
CA ALA A 542 34.75 -13.37 19.43
C ALA A 542 34.21 -14.81 19.48
N THR A 543 33.37 -15.18 18.50
CA THR A 543 32.87 -16.57 18.40
C THR A 543 34.01 -17.58 18.30
N THR A 544 33.92 -18.68 19.04
CA THR A 544 34.98 -19.71 19.07
C THR A 544 34.81 -20.80 18.01
N ALA A 545 33.64 -20.87 17.37
CA ALA A 545 33.31 -21.81 16.31
C ALA A 545 32.66 -21.07 15.12
N ASP A 546 32.58 -21.74 13.97
CA ASP A 546 31.88 -21.21 12.80
C ASP A 546 30.39 -20.97 13.11
N THR A 547 29.89 -19.79 12.76
CA THR A 547 28.45 -19.51 12.77
C THR A 547 27.84 -20.02 11.47
N LYS A 548 26.97 -21.03 11.54
CA LYS A 548 26.35 -21.68 10.38
C LYS A 548 24.84 -21.58 10.45
N PHE A 549 24.21 -21.21 9.34
CA PHE A 549 22.76 -21.21 9.21
C PHE A 549 22.32 -21.55 7.80
N THR A 550 21.06 -21.95 7.68
CA THR A 550 20.43 -22.27 6.40
C THR A 550 19.12 -21.52 6.30
N LEU A 551 18.90 -20.85 5.16
CA LEU A 551 17.67 -20.17 4.82
C LEU A 551 17.11 -20.76 3.54
N THR A 552 15.79 -20.95 3.50
CA THR A 552 15.09 -21.22 2.25
C THR A 552 14.34 -19.96 1.88
N VAL A 553 14.81 -19.27 0.83
CA VAL A 553 14.09 -18.18 0.22
C VAL A 553 13.08 -18.81 -0.72
N THR A 554 11.80 -18.77 -0.36
CA THR A 554 10.75 -19.17 -1.29
C THR A 554 10.57 -18.06 -2.29
N GLY A 555 10.52 -18.42 -3.57
CA GLY A 555 10.12 -17.46 -4.59
C GLY A 555 8.73 -16.98 -4.29
N SER A 556 8.58 -15.66 -4.21
CA SER A 556 7.29 -15.09 -4.59
C SER A 556 7.15 -15.45 -6.06
N SER A 557 6.28 -16.42 -6.39
CA SER A 557 5.61 -16.37 -7.68
C SER A 557 5.10 -14.93 -7.85
N GLU A 558 5.12 -14.41 -9.08
CA GLU A 558 4.48 -13.13 -9.41
C GLU A 558 2.99 -13.22 -9.08
N SER A 559 2.65 -13.04 -7.80
CA SER A 559 1.31 -13.07 -7.23
C SER A 559 0.72 -11.67 -7.36
N SER A 560 0.68 -11.15 -8.58
CA SER A 560 0.00 -9.91 -8.91
C SER A 560 -0.67 -9.92 -10.29
N ALA A 561 -0.54 -10.99 -11.07
CA ALA A 561 -1.26 -11.10 -12.33
C ALA A 561 -2.65 -11.71 -12.08
N VAL A 562 -3.67 -10.89 -12.30
CA VAL A 562 -5.07 -11.29 -12.16
C VAL A 562 -5.49 -12.13 -13.37
N VAL A 563 -6.18 -13.25 -13.12
CA VAL A 563 -6.88 -13.99 -14.19
C VAL A 563 -8.11 -13.18 -14.61
N GLU A 564 -8.33 -13.04 -15.91
CA GLU A 564 -9.46 -12.32 -16.49
C GLU A 564 -9.99 -13.09 -17.70
N VAL A 565 -11.30 -12.98 -17.94
CA VAL A 565 -11.94 -13.34 -19.19
C VAL A 565 -11.60 -12.28 -20.23
N VAL A 566 -11.31 -12.70 -21.46
CA VAL A 566 -10.98 -11.80 -22.56
C VAL A 566 -12.22 -11.62 -23.43
N ASP A 567 -13.00 -10.59 -23.14
CA ASP A 567 -14.33 -10.34 -23.73
C ASP A 567 -14.34 -10.42 -25.26
N ALA A 568 -13.37 -9.79 -25.92
CA ALA A 568 -13.32 -9.72 -27.39
C ALA A 568 -13.21 -11.10 -28.09
N ASP A 569 -12.77 -12.13 -27.36
CA ASP A 569 -12.56 -13.48 -27.86
C ASP A 569 -13.54 -14.51 -27.30
N THR A 570 -14.36 -14.13 -26.31
CA THR A 570 -15.43 -14.95 -25.75
C THR A 570 -16.69 -14.81 -26.61
N LYS A 571 -17.17 -15.92 -27.18
CA LYS A 571 -18.25 -15.89 -28.19
C LYS A 571 -18.90 -17.24 -28.43
N GLN A 572 -20.11 -17.22 -29.00
CA GLN A 572 -20.72 -18.42 -29.55
C GLN A 572 -19.91 -18.94 -30.75
N VAL A 573 -19.63 -20.24 -30.77
CA VAL A 573 -18.91 -20.91 -31.88
C VAL A 573 -19.82 -21.84 -32.69
N ALA A 574 -20.94 -22.26 -32.11
CA ALA A 574 -22.05 -22.95 -32.76
C ALA A 574 -23.30 -22.83 -31.87
N PRO A 575 -24.51 -23.11 -32.38
CA PRO A 575 -25.70 -23.17 -31.53
C PRO A 575 -25.49 -24.14 -30.36
N GLY A 576 -25.73 -23.65 -29.14
CA GLY A 576 -25.45 -24.39 -27.91
C GLY A 576 -23.97 -24.58 -27.55
N LYS A 577 -23.01 -23.93 -28.23
CA LYS A 577 -21.57 -23.97 -27.87
C LYS A 577 -20.97 -22.58 -27.70
N LEU A 578 -20.42 -22.33 -26.51
CA LEU A 578 -19.80 -21.06 -26.12
C LEU A 578 -18.30 -21.27 -25.89
N LEU A 579 -17.45 -20.42 -26.48
CA LEU A 579 -16.03 -20.34 -26.17
C LEU A 579 -15.80 -19.22 -25.16
N VAL A 580 -15.09 -19.52 -24.08
CA VAL A 580 -14.61 -18.57 -23.06
C VAL A 580 -13.10 -18.48 -23.15
N LYS A 581 -12.58 -17.27 -23.37
CA LYS A 581 -11.15 -17.00 -23.46
C LYS A 581 -10.64 -16.41 -22.14
N PHE A 582 -9.50 -16.89 -21.66
CA PHE A 582 -8.79 -16.31 -20.50
C PHE A 582 -7.48 -15.64 -20.93
N ASN A 583 -7.04 -14.65 -20.15
CA ASN A 583 -5.76 -13.96 -20.33
C ASN A 583 -4.55 -14.80 -19.85
N LYS A 584 -4.79 -15.96 -19.22
CA LYS A 584 -3.79 -16.89 -18.64
C LYS A 584 -4.12 -18.35 -18.96
N GLN A 585 -3.12 -19.22 -18.83
CA GLN A 585 -3.30 -20.67 -18.97
C GLN A 585 -3.98 -21.23 -17.72
N MET A 586 -5.15 -21.85 -17.88
CA MET A 586 -5.98 -22.26 -16.74
C MET A 586 -5.63 -23.64 -16.16
N ALA A 587 -5.89 -23.81 -14.86
CA ALA A 587 -5.94 -25.12 -14.23
C ALA A 587 -7.29 -25.82 -14.48
N SER A 588 -7.44 -27.04 -13.98
CA SER A 588 -8.65 -27.86 -14.17
C SER A 588 -9.93 -27.25 -13.58
N SER A 589 -9.83 -26.26 -12.68
CA SER A 589 -10.98 -25.53 -12.15
C SER A 589 -11.79 -24.83 -13.25
N ALA A 590 -11.17 -24.45 -14.36
CA ALA A 590 -11.88 -23.89 -15.52
C ALA A 590 -12.73 -24.93 -16.31
N LEU A 591 -12.68 -26.21 -15.95
CA LEU A 591 -13.52 -27.26 -16.55
C LEU A 591 -14.70 -27.66 -15.66
N VAL A 592 -14.92 -26.96 -14.55
CA VAL A 592 -16.01 -27.25 -13.61
C VAL A 592 -17.25 -26.46 -14.03
N ALA A 593 -18.32 -27.14 -14.48
CA ALA A 593 -19.54 -26.45 -14.95
C ALA A 593 -20.14 -25.48 -13.91
N GLY A 594 -20.11 -25.84 -12.62
CA GLY A 594 -20.64 -25.01 -11.55
C GLY A 594 -19.91 -23.67 -11.35
N ASN A 595 -18.76 -23.49 -11.99
CA ASN A 595 -18.02 -22.23 -12.02
C ASN A 595 -18.56 -21.24 -13.05
N TYR A 596 -19.57 -21.63 -13.84
CA TYR A 596 -20.14 -20.82 -14.91
C TYR A 596 -21.65 -20.65 -14.69
N SER A 597 -22.16 -19.46 -14.98
CA SER A 597 -23.61 -19.20 -15.09
C SER A 597 -23.94 -18.29 -16.25
N LEU A 598 -25.14 -18.43 -16.79
CA LEU A 598 -25.71 -17.56 -17.83
C LEU A 598 -26.99 -16.92 -17.28
N ASP A 599 -27.06 -15.60 -17.29
CA ASP A 599 -28.14 -14.80 -16.66
C ASP A 599 -28.43 -15.22 -15.20
N GLY A 600 -27.37 -15.60 -14.47
CA GLY A 600 -27.44 -16.08 -13.09
C GLY A 600 -27.90 -17.53 -12.93
N VAL A 601 -28.24 -18.24 -14.02
CA VAL A 601 -28.53 -19.68 -13.98
C VAL A 601 -27.24 -20.47 -14.09
N ALA A 602 -26.83 -21.12 -13.00
CA ALA A 602 -25.63 -21.95 -12.96
C ALA A 602 -25.71 -23.13 -13.94
N LEU A 603 -24.60 -23.45 -14.59
CA LEU A 603 -24.53 -24.61 -15.48
C LEU A 603 -24.51 -25.91 -14.66
N ASN A 604 -25.31 -26.88 -15.08
CA ASN A 604 -25.41 -28.15 -14.39
C ASN A 604 -24.32 -29.11 -14.88
N PRO A 605 -23.43 -29.62 -14.00
CA PRO A 605 -22.34 -30.50 -14.38
C PRO A 605 -22.79 -31.85 -14.96
N SER A 606 -24.06 -32.23 -14.81
CA SER A 606 -24.62 -33.47 -15.38
C SER A 606 -25.09 -33.31 -16.82
N THR A 607 -25.27 -32.08 -17.30
CA THR A 607 -25.87 -31.80 -18.63
C THR A 607 -25.04 -30.84 -19.48
N SER A 608 -24.06 -30.16 -18.90
CA SER A 608 -23.11 -29.28 -19.58
C SER A 608 -21.74 -29.94 -19.64
N ASN A 609 -21.09 -29.88 -20.80
CA ASN A 609 -19.75 -30.44 -21.00
C ASN A 609 -18.74 -29.31 -21.25
N LEU A 610 -17.62 -29.32 -20.53
CA LEU A 610 -16.59 -28.29 -20.61
C LEU A 610 -15.24 -28.93 -20.93
N TYR A 611 -14.52 -28.36 -21.89
CA TYR A 611 -13.20 -28.84 -22.28
C TYR A 611 -12.30 -27.71 -22.80
N PHE A 612 -10.99 -27.89 -22.72
CA PHE A 612 -10.04 -26.96 -23.31
C PHE A 612 -9.97 -27.15 -24.83
N ASP A 613 -10.01 -26.06 -25.59
CA ASP A 613 -9.90 -26.07 -27.04
C ASP A 613 -8.52 -25.53 -27.48
N SER A 614 -7.70 -26.39 -28.06
CA SER A 614 -6.31 -26.12 -28.55
C SER A 614 -5.27 -25.69 -27.49
N SER A 615 -5.67 -24.97 -26.43
CA SER A 615 -4.81 -24.43 -25.36
C SER A 615 -5.59 -24.27 -24.04
N LYS A 616 -4.89 -24.20 -22.89
CA LYS A 616 -5.56 -24.15 -21.57
C LYS A 616 -6.14 -22.78 -21.22
N ASP A 617 -5.99 -21.79 -22.07
CA ASP A 617 -6.56 -20.45 -21.93
C ASP A 617 -7.87 -20.30 -22.73
N LYS A 618 -8.42 -21.39 -23.27
CA LYS A 618 -9.65 -21.44 -24.07
C LYS A 618 -10.55 -22.58 -23.60
N VAL A 619 -11.69 -22.26 -23.02
CA VAL A 619 -12.66 -23.25 -22.55
C VAL A 619 -13.89 -23.23 -23.45
N VAL A 620 -14.26 -24.37 -24.00
CA VAL A 620 -15.54 -24.53 -24.70
C VAL A 620 -16.56 -25.14 -23.75
N ILE A 621 -17.73 -24.52 -23.70
CA ILE A 621 -18.90 -24.92 -22.94
C ILE A 621 -19.97 -25.40 -23.92
N GLU A 622 -20.37 -26.66 -23.81
CA GLU A 622 -21.52 -27.22 -24.50
C GLU A 622 -22.76 -27.13 -23.59
N LEU A 623 -23.75 -26.37 -24.03
CA LEU A 623 -25.01 -26.16 -23.34
C LEU A 623 -26.00 -27.27 -23.69
N PRO A 624 -26.86 -27.70 -22.76
CA PRO A 624 -27.91 -28.66 -23.06
C PRO A 624 -28.91 -28.10 -24.07
N GLU A 625 -29.52 -28.98 -24.85
CA GLU A 625 -30.55 -28.63 -25.85
C GLU A 625 -31.69 -27.83 -25.21
N GLY A 626 -32.08 -26.72 -25.83
CA GLY A 626 -33.13 -25.83 -25.35
C GLY A 626 -32.80 -25.00 -24.12
N PHE A 627 -31.53 -24.99 -23.65
CA PHE A 627 -31.09 -24.11 -22.57
C PHE A 627 -31.27 -22.62 -22.91
N ILE A 628 -31.05 -22.25 -24.19
CA ILE A 628 -31.32 -20.93 -24.74
C ILE A 628 -32.56 -21.04 -25.63
N SER A 629 -33.71 -20.60 -25.12
CA SER A 629 -35.01 -20.71 -25.81
C SER A 629 -35.32 -19.54 -26.76
N ALA A 630 -34.53 -18.47 -26.72
CA ALA A 630 -34.65 -17.30 -27.58
C ALA A 630 -33.27 -16.65 -27.77
N SER A 631 -32.95 -16.15 -28.97
CA SER A 631 -31.64 -15.52 -29.22
C SER A 631 -31.47 -14.18 -28.49
N GLY A 632 -30.21 -13.81 -28.23
CA GLY A 632 -29.82 -12.47 -27.78
C GLY A 632 -28.69 -12.49 -26.76
N ASN A 633 -28.33 -11.31 -26.29
CA ASN A 633 -27.30 -11.11 -25.26
C ASN A 633 -27.64 -11.86 -23.97
N ARG A 634 -26.62 -12.47 -23.36
CA ARG A 634 -26.66 -13.18 -22.09
C ARG A 634 -25.47 -12.74 -21.25
N LEU A 635 -25.69 -12.56 -19.96
CA LEU A 635 -24.62 -12.29 -19.00
C LEU A 635 -23.95 -13.62 -18.63
N LEU A 636 -22.77 -13.86 -19.17
CA LEU A 636 -21.88 -14.90 -18.71
C LEU A 636 -21.23 -14.45 -17.40
N LYS A 637 -21.23 -15.32 -16.40
CA LYS A 637 -20.45 -15.16 -15.18
C LYS A 637 -19.56 -16.38 -14.98
N VAL A 638 -18.28 -16.13 -14.75
CA VAL A 638 -17.25 -17.12 -14.45
C VAL A 638 -16.77 -16.88 -13.03
N ALA A 639 -16.63 -17.91 -12.20
CA ALA A 639 -16.17 -17.80 -10.82
C ALA A 639 -15.32 -18.98 -10.40
N ASN A 640 -14.50 -18.84 -9.36
CA ASN A 640 -13.73 -19.94 -8.75
C ASN A 640 -12.81 -20.71 -9.73
N VAL A 641 -12.35 -20.04 -10.79
CA VAL A 641 -11.33 -20.58 -11.70
C VAL A 641 -9.96 -20.07 -11.28
N VAL A 642 -8.94 -20.89 -11.49
CA VAL A 642 -7.55 -20.58 -11.14
C VAL A 642 -6.65 -20.89 -12.32
N ASP A 643 -5.58 -20.12 -12.49
CA ASP A 643 -4.56 -20.42 -13.47
C ASP A 643 -3.62 -21.54 -12.99
N VAL A 644 -2.70 -21.97 -13.87
CA VAL A 644 -1.71 -23.02 -13.54
C VAL A 644 -0.76 -22.63 -12.39
N ASP A 645 -0.65 -21.33 -12.09
CA ASP A 645 0.22 -20.77 -11.06
C ASP A 645 -0.54 -20.46 -9.75
N GLY A 646 -1.85 -20.73 -9.71
CA GLY A 646 -2.72 -20.55 -8.56
C GLY A 646 -3.35 -19.16 -8.42
N ASN A 647 -3.19 -18.28 -9.42
CA ASN A 647 -3.84 -16.97 -9.43
C ASN A 647 -5.34 -17.12 -9.69
N THR A 648 -6.14 -16.21 -9.13
CA THR A 648 -7.60 -16.20 -9.23
C THR A 648 -8.10 -14.97 -10.02
N LEU A 649 -9.41 -14.94 -10.29
CA LEU A 649 -10.09 -13.78 -10.85
C LEU A 649 -10.06 -12.58 -9.87
N LYS A 650 -10.07 -11.34 -10.39
CA LYS A 650 -9.91 -10.08 -9.62
C LYS A 650 -10.87 -9.92 -8.44
N ALA A 651 -12.05 -10.50 -8.55
CA ALA A 651 -13.13 -10.44 -7.56
C ALA A 651 -13.65 -11.85 -7.22
N GLY A 652 -12.85 -12.89 -7.47
CA GLY A 652 -13.30 -14.30 -7.42
C GLY A 652 -14.24 -14.69 -8.56
N GLU A 653 -14.72 -13.70 -9.32
CA GLU A 653 -15.56 -13.83 -10.49
C GLU A 653 -15.21 -12.78 -11.56
N ASP A 654 -15.69 -13.04 -12.77
CA ASP A 654 -15.62 -12.19 -13.94
C ASP A 654 -16.92 -12.33 -14.73
N THR A 655 -17.34 -11.27 -15.41
CA THR A 655 -18.59 -11.26 -16.16
C THR A 655 -18.39 -10.68 -17.54
N ASP A 656 -19.00 -11.33 -18.52
CA ASP A 656 -18.97 -10.90 -19.91
C ASP A 656 -20.37 -10.99 -20.52
N VAL A 657 -20.64 -10.20 -21.56
CA VAL A 657 -21.93 -10.22 -22.27
C VAL A 657 -21.73 -10.91 -23.60
N VAL A 658 -22.35 -12.08 -23.75
CA VAL A 658 -22.25 -12.92 -24.95
C VAL A 658 -23.57 -12.93 -25.70
N ASP A 659 -23.55 -12.65 -27.00
CA ASP A 659 -24.72 -12.82 -27.85
C ASP A 659 -24.85 -14.31 -28.23
N LEU A 660 -25.95 -14.94 -27.84
CA LEU A 660 -26.19 -16.36 -28.08
C LEU A 660 -27.44 -16.54 -28.93
N ASP A 661 -27.33 -17.32 -30.00
CA ASP A 661 -28.48 -17.86 -30.70
C ASP A 661 -29.23 -18.89 -29.85
N GLU A 662 -30.52 -19.09 -30.16
CA GLU A 662 -31.30 -20.13 -29.48
C GLU A 662 -30.79 -21.52 -29.89
N ASN A 663 -30.96 -22.50 -29.03
CA ASN A 663 -30.47 -23.86 -29.25
C ASN A 663 -31.58 -24.93 -29.14
N VAL A 664 -32.80 -24.54 -29.49
CA VAL A 664 -33.94 -25.44 -29.67
C VAL A 664 -33.80 -26.05 -31.07
N LYS A 665 -33.97 -27.38 -31.16
CA LYS A 665 -33.92 -28.06 -32.45
C LYS A 665 -35.31 -28.14 -33.07
N PRO A 666 -35.44 -27.94 -34.40
CA PRO A 666 -36.70 -28.16 -35.09
C PRO A 666 -37.15 -29.61 -34.98
N VAL A 667 -38.40 -29.82 -34.59
CA VAL A 667 -39.04 -31.13 -34.47
C VAL A 667 -40.07 -31.28 -35.59
N ALA A 668 -39.96 -32.34 -36.39
CA ALA A 668 -40.99 -32.69 -37.37
C ALA A 668 -42.28 -33.11 -36.64
N SER A 669 -43.36 -32.38 -36.86
CA SER A 669 -44.61 -32.49 -36.09
C SER A 669 -45.69 -33.31 -36.79
N SER A 670 -45.79 -33.23 -38.12
CA SER A 670 -46.78 -33.98 -38.90
C SER A 670 -46.35 -34.18 -40.35
N VAL A 671 -46.95 -35.19 -40.99
CA VAL A 671 -46.86 -35.45 -42.43
C VAL A 671 -48.26 -35.40 -43.02
N ALA A 672 -48.47 -34.63 -44.10
CA ALA A 672 -49.74 -34.56 -44.81
C ALA A 672 -49.56 -34.77 -46.30
N LEU A 673 -50.39 -35.62 -46.89
CA LEU A 673 -50.39 -35.84 -48.34
C LEU A 673 -50.92 -34.58 -49.05
N VAL A 674 -50.22 -34.13 -50.09
CA VAL A 674 -50.63 -32.96 -50.89
C VAL A 674 -51.33 -33.44 -52.17
N ASP A 675 -50.68 -34.35 -52.90
CA ASP A 675 -51.19 -34.94 -54.12
C ASP A 675 -50.57 -36.34 -54.34
N SER A 676 -50.73 -36.93 -55.52
CA SER A 676 -50.25 -38.28 -55.82
C SER A 676 -48.72 -38.42 -55.95
N SER A 677 -47.97 -37.32 -55.78
CA SER A 677 -46.51 -37.21 -55.96
C SER A 677 -45.81 -36.45 -54.83
N ASN A 678 -46.56 -35.69 -54.01
CA ASN A 678 -46.02 -34.80 -52.99
C ASN A 678 -46.70 -35.01 -51.64
N PHE A 679 -45.91 -34.87 -50.58
CA PHE A 679 -46.40 -34.69 -49.21
C PHE A 679 -45.61 -33.59 -48.52
N VAL A 680 -46.19 -33.02 -47.47
CA VAL A 680 -45.57 -31.94 -46.68
C VAL A 680 -45.24 -32.43 -45.27
N ILE A 681 -44.09 -32.01 -44.77
CA ILE A 681 -43.66 -32.21 -43.39
C ILE A 681 -43.73 -30.85 -42.69
N ASN A 682 -44.45 -30.76 -41.58
CA ASN A 682 -44.49 -29.54 -40.76
C ASN A 682 -43.46 -29.64 -39.64
N PHE A 683 -42.84 -28.52 -39.26
CA PHE A 683 -41.85 -28.42 -38.19
C PHE A 683 -42.36 -27.55 -37.03
N SER A 684 -41.79 -27.72 -35.84
CA SER A 684 -42.11 -26.93 -34.65
C SER A 684 -41.73 -25.45 -34.79
N GLU A 685 -40.78 -25.14 -35.68
CA GLU A 685 -40.24 -23.80 -35.91
C GLU A 685 -39.86 -23.57 -37.37
N GLU A 686 -39.39 -22.38 -37.68
CA GLU A 686 -39.01 -21.99 -39.04
C GLU A 686 -37.66 -22.61 -39.45
N ILE A 687 -37.70 -23.36 -40.54
CA ILE A 687 -36.55 -23.94 -41.21
C ILE A 687 -35.81 -22.86 -42.02
N GLY A 688 -34.47 -22.93 -42.00
CA GLY A 688 -33.60 -22.08 -42.79
C GLY A 688 -33.61 -22.43 -44.28
N THR A 689 -32.68 -21.86 -45.04
CA THR A 689 -32.50 -22.26 -46.44
C THR A 689 -32.05 -23.71 -46.52
N LEU A 690 -32.75 -24.53 -47.33
CA LEU A 690 -32.36 -25.93 -47.52
C LEU A 690 -31.00 -26.03 -48.23
N PRO A 691 -30.15 -26.99 -47.83
CA PRO A 691 -28.89 -27.24 -48.54
C PRO A 691 -29.15 -27.76 -49.96
N GLN A 692 -28.18 -27.59 -50.86
CA GLN A 692 -28.26 -28.07 -52.24
C GLN A 692 -28.51 -29.58 -52.33
N ALA A 693 -27.96 -30.35 -51.38
CA ALA A 693 -28.24 -31.76 -51.19
C ALA A 693 -28.70 -32.00 -49.76
N VAL A 694 -29.93 -32.46 -49.59
CA VAL A 694 -30.47 -32.90 -48.31
C VAL A 694 -30.00 -34.33 -48.03
N THR A 695 -29.43 -34.55 -46.85
CA THR A 695 -28.93 -35.84 -46.36
C THR A 695 -29.53 -36.16 -45.00
N GLY A 696 -29.42 -37.41 -44.54
CA GLY A 696 -29.94 -37.84 -43.23
C GLY A 696 -31.47 -37.91 -43.15
N VAL A 697 -32.18 -37.94 -44.29
CA VAL A 697 -33.64 -38.10 -44.37
C VAL A 697 -33.98 -39.40 -45.09
N THR A 698 -34.76 -40.27 -44.45
CA THR A 698 -35.28 -41.51 -45.04
C THR A 698 -36.80 -41.44 -45.11
N VAL A 699 -37.36 -41.68 -46.30
CA VAL A 699 -38.81 -41.71 -46.53
C VAL A 699 -39.25 -43.15 -46.79
N LYS A 700 -40.27 -43.60 -46.05
CA LYS A 700 -40.94 -44.88 -46.28
C LYS A 700 -42.42 -44.68 -46.61
N VAL A 701 -42.91 -45.43 -47.58
CA VAL A 701 -44.32 -45.51 -47.97
C VAL A 701 -44.76 -46.97 -47.79
N ASN A 702 -45.77 -47.20 -46.94
CA ASN A 702 -46.24 -48.54 -46.55
C ASN A 702 -45.10 -49.47 -46.09
N GLY A 703 -44.11 -48.92 -45.39
CA GLY A 703 -42.95 -49.65 -44.86
C GLY A 703 -41.77 -49.83 -45.83
N ALA A 704 -41.95 -49.58 -47.14
CA ALA A 704 -40.88 -49.66 -48.13
C ALA A 704 -40.20 -48.29 -48.34
N THR A 705 -38.87 -48.26 -48.51
CA THR A 705 -38.13 -47.00 -48.79
C THR A 705 -38.57 -46.43 -50.14
N ALA A 706 -39.05 -45.19 -50.14
CA ALA A 706 -39.47 -44.49 -51.34
C ALA A 706 -38.26 -43.90 -52.09
N LYS A 707 -38.28 -43.98 -53.42
CA LYS A 707 -37.34 -43.23 -54.27
C LYS A 707 -37.81 -41.78 -54.35
N LEU A 708 -36.93 -40.82 -54.07
CA LEU A 708 -37.22 -39.39 -54.17
C LEU A 708 -36.96 -38.86 -55.59
N ALA A 709 -37.59 -37.75 -55.96
CA ALA A 709 -37.41 -37.11 -57.25
C ALA A 709 -35.94 -36.71 -57.52
N ASP A 710 -35.49 -36.82 -58.78
CA ASP A 710 -34.06 -36.73 -59.11
C ASP A 710 -33.52 -35.28 -59.10
N THR A 711 -34.36 -34.24 -59.25
CA THR A 711 -33.91 -32.84 -59.42
C THR A 711 -34.19 -31.91 -58.24
N THR A 712 -35.34 -32.05 -57.58
CA THR A 712 -35.76 -31.18 -56.45
C THR A 712 -36.62 -31.97 -55.44
N PRO A 713 -36.04 -32.96 -54.75
CA PRO A 713 -36.80 -33.82 -53.84
C PRO A 713 -37.34 -33.11 -52.60
N PHE A 714 -36.77 -31.96 -52.23
CA PHE A 714 -37.20 -31.16 -51.08
C PHE A 714 -37.38 -29.70 -51.48
N THR A 715 -38.51 -29.11 -51.11
CA THR A 715 -38.81 -27.69 -51.34
C THR A 715 -39.31 -27.06 -50.05
N LEU A 716 -38.69 -25.94 -49.65
CA LEU A 716 -39.13 -25.18 -48.47
C LEU A 716 -40.46 -24.46 -48.80
N GLY A 717 -41.43 -24.61 -47.92
CA GLY A 717 -42.71 -23.91 -48.02
C GLY A 717 -42.57 -22.41 -47.79
N SER A 718 -43.53 -21.63 -48.28
CA SER A 718 -43.51 -20.16 -48.17
C SER A 718 -43.62 -19.65 -46.72
N ASP A 719 -44.11 -20.49 -45.81
CA ASP A 719 -44.18 -20.20 -44.38
C ASP A 719 -42.87 -20.51 -43.63
N ASN A 720 -41.87 -21.09 -44.32
CA ASN A 720 -40.66 -21.67 -43.76
C ASN A 720 -40.88 -22.71 -42.64
N LYS A 721 -42.10 -23.13 -42.35
CA LYS A 721 -42.40 -24.14 -41.31
C LYS A 721 -42.71 -25.51 -41.90
N SER A 722 -42.65 -25.61 -43.21
CA SER A 722 -42.99 -26.81 -43.94
C SER A 722 -41.95 -27.15 -45.01
N VAL A 723 -41.70 -28.43 -45.21
CA VAL A 723 -40.88 -28.94 -46.32
C VAL A 723 -41.73 -29.90 -47.14
N THR A 724 -41.93 -29.56 -48.41
CA THR A 724 -42.58 -30.46 -49.39
C THR A 724 -41.56 -31.45 -49.90
N VAL A 725 -41.92 -32.72 -49.90
CA VAL A 725 -41.10 -33.83 -50.40
C VAL A 725 -41.75 -34.43 -51.64
N ALA A 726 -40.97 -34.52 -52.73
CA ALA A 726 -41.40 -35.10 -54.00
C ALA A 726 -40.85 -36.53 -54.16
N VAL A 727 -41.75 -37.49 -54.42
CA VAL A 727 -41.37 -38.89 -54.72
C VAL A 727 -41.24 -39.13 -56.24
N TYR A 728 -40.36 -40.05 -56.62
CA TYR A 728 -40.12 -40.40 -58.03
C TYR A 728 -41.27 -41.24 -58.59
N ASN A 729 -41.84 -40.79 -59.71
CA ASN A 729 -43.07 -41.23 -60.39
C ASN A 729 -44.38 -40.65 -59.81
N ALA A 730 -44.95 -39.70 -60.55
CA ALA A 730 -46.29 -39.20 -60.29
C ALA A 730 -47.31 -40.34 -60.36
N ASN A 731 -48.14 -40.49 -59.30
CA ASN A 731 -49.16 -41.52 -59.07
C ASN A 731 -48.82 -42.66 -58.07
N SER A 732 -47.77 -42.54 -57.26
CA SER A 732 -47.41 -43.57 -56.27
C SER A 732 -48.03 -43.37 -54.89
N LEU A 733 -48.58 -42.20 -54.58
CA LEU A 733 -49.17 -41.91 -53.27
C LEU A 733 -50.71 -41.86 -53.32
N THR A 734 -51.36 -42.50 -52.36
CA THR A 734 -52.80 -42.50 -52.14
C THR A 734 -53.12 -42.03 -50.73
N VAL A 735 -54.36 -41.55 -50.50
CA VAL A 735 -54.84 -41.09 -49.18
C VAL A 735 -54.78 -42.17 -48.08
N ASN A 736 -54.61 -43.44 -48.47
CA ASN A 736 -54.51 -44.57 -47.54
C ASN A 736 -53.07 -44.99 -47.22
N ASP A 737 -52.07 -44.43 -47.90
CA ASP A 737 -50.69 -44.82 -47.66
C ASP A 737 -50.20 -44.32 -46.30
N GLN A 738 -49.44 -45.18 -45.62
CA GLN A 738 -48.69 -44.81 -44.43
C GLN A 738 -47.35 -44.23 -44.86
N ILE A 739 -47.15 -42.94 -44.63
CA ILE A 739 -45.91 -42.23 -44.92
C ILE A 739 -45.18 -42.02 -43.60
N THR A 740 -43.94 -42.52 -43.52
CA THR A 740 -43.04 -42.28 -42.39
C THR A 740 -41.78 -41.59 -42.89
N VAL A 741 -41.42 -40.50 -42.23
CA VAL A 741 -40.17 -39.78 -42.49
C VAL A 741 -39.30 -39.88 -41.25
N THR A 742 -38.07 -40.38 -41.44
CA THR A 742 -37.06 -40.50 -40.39
C THR A 742 -35.94 -39.52 -40.65
N PHE A 743 -35.60 -38.73 -39.63
CA PHE A 743 -34.44 -37.84 -39.59
C PHE A 743 -33.36 -38.49 -38.72
N GLN A 744 -32.16 -38.64 -39.27
CA GLN A 744 -30.99 -39.16 -38.56
C GLN A 744 -29.73 -38.47 -39.08
N GLY A 745 -29.19 -37.54 -38.30
CA GLY A 745 -28.08 -36.68 -38.71
C GLY A 745 -28.44 -35.83 -39.93
N ALA A 746 -29.69 -35.38 -40.01
CA ALA A 746 -30.17 -34.58 -41.13
C ALA A 746 -29.45 -33.24 -41.20
N ASN A 747 -29.04 -32.82 -42.39
CA ASN A 747 -28.39 -31.52 -42.61
C ASN A 747 -29.39 -30.37 -42.87
N ILE A 748 -30.66 -30.59 -42.53
CA ILE A 748 -31.68 -29.53 -42.51
C ILE A 748 -31.54 -28.80 -41.18
N VAL A 749 -31.49 -27.47 -41.24
CA VAL A 749 -31.34 -26.61 -40.07
C VAL A 749 -32.40 -25.52 -40.05
N ASP A 750 -32.68 -24.95 -38.88
CA ASP A 750 -33.44 -23.71 -38.76
C ASP A 750 -32.65 -22.46 -39.21
N LYS A 751 -33.24 -21.28 -38.99
CA LYS A 751 -32.61 -19.99 -39.27
C LYS A 751 -31.39 -19.67 -38.40
N LYS A 752 -31.20 -20.37 -37.29
CA LYS A 752 -30.08 -20.23 -36.35
C LYS A 752 -29.06 -21.36 -36.47
N ASN A 753 -29.23 -22.24 -37.45
CA ASN A 753 -28.39 -23.39 -37.74
C ASN A 753 -28.52 -24.56 -36.73
N ASN A 754 -29.61 -24.67 -35.96
CA ASN A 754 -29.89 -25.90 -35.22
C ASN A 754 -30.37 -26.98 -36.18
N ALA A 755 -29.70 -28.13 -36.17
CA ALA A 755 -30.10 -29.28 -36.97
C ALA A 755 -31.44 -29.84 -36.49
N VAL A 756 -32.30 -30.25 -37.45
CA VAL A 756 -33.55 -30.96 -37.18
C VAL A 756 -33.28 -32.13 -36.22
N LYS A 757 -34.13 -32.25 -35.21
CA LYS A 757 -34.01 -33.30 -34.20
C LYS A 757 -34.19 -34.68 -34.82
N ASP A 758 -33.24 -35.56 -34.54
CA ASP A 758 -33.36 -36.98 -34.90
C ASP A 758 -34.66 -37.56 -34.36
N GLY A 759 -35.38 -38.27 -35.22
CA GLY A 759 -36.73 -38.73 -34.90
C GLY A 759 -37.47 -39.27 -36.11
N SER A 760 -38.73 -39.64 -35.92
CA SER A 760 -39.60 -40.04 -37.01
C SER A 760 -40.99 -39.46 -36.82
N VAL A 761 -41.60 -39.07 -37.94
CA VAL A 761 -42.97 -38.56 -38.00
C VAL A 761 -43.74 -39.34 -39.05
N SER A 762 -45.03 -39.60 -38.79
CA SER A 762 -45.91 -40.31 -39.74
C SER A 762 -47.24 -39.56 -39.91
N ASN A 763 -47.94 -39.83 -41.02
CA ASN A 763 -49.25 -39.22 -41.34
C ASN A 763 -50.45 -39.89 -40.62
N ARG A 764 -50.19 -40.84 -39.71
CA ARG A 764 -51.19 -41.57 -38.92
C ARG A 764 -50.66 -41.91 -37.53
#